data_AF-A0A2W6TBZ5-F1
#
_entry.id   AF-A0A2W6TBZ5-F1
#
_cell.length_a   1.000
_cell.length_b   1.000
_cell.length_c   1.000
_cell.angle_alpha   90.00
_cell.angle_beta   90.00
_cell.angle_gamma   90.00
#
_symmetry.space_group_name_H-M   'P 1'
#
loop_
_entity.id
_entity.type
_entity.pdbx_description
1 polymer ?
#
loop_
_entity_poly.entity_id
_entity_poly.type
_entity_poly.pdbx_seq_one_letter_code
_entity_poly.pdbx_strand_id
1 'polypeptide(L)'
;MASLLVPIALDVLIVRSQGAGADWAETAMRAPKAQANRVVRQQLDADPFETMAEGRAPGAYLHWALPDALTSGVVDANGVEMPAVPDRWMVLRLTTPPGAVQRKVDAWIIPDAGADMPVVVGDLLAAVPPAVQPSTPKGELTALGIGSFGWAAYFDNVAGRFALYDDLVDVAGPVAYLVCGWYADPAKDPVAASTESDFLDRLDDRDWSLARPLATGEAFPDRCLFHAAALALGWPKADWTVGDPGQEGEQKPDLAGIEVAIGETLAEAVVAIVANDLDATASRILEARLAGLIGDATGMDGLAKLDAALSAARFGSAPTEGGSETVWKPGDADGTGSFRAAARTGPRRWQATNPAIVLQGAARSAKHGGDGRFGENDDLICRLEADVVTAFGITGGGAGGAGASMLPAAPLAPIPADYGMPAVVVALLGELASLDPGSAPDLDQATATDPSPIAAARARWWQSFAAGADEAMALAGAEITGILPSPVAITPPLRPWTPLHLDWTVSYLPSPHGTHDWDLGDSDFSLPSTPAVPADDAAVAISGRSLLSAAPSRLLEFAIADGGDAFDLVGGALESFTAQLRGDPLTARVTADHGRLDAPAPIDPRPAHFRPLRSGFLRVDRLRLVDGFGQYVDLAAPPVVAIGSSLATPGHASLAALRPRFTAPAQVLLRFMDAAGSATEASEAVTPVCGFLLPSPRDGSLALFDAAGIGLGALRPDGVDGAAWEEAPGQPSGLGARPGNQIGNAVLGGFADRLLDIDVAAKLRGEIPGALSALLRIIDATRWSTDLTGASGDEHLSLILGRPAVLVQASISIDIFDRRDPPENATTAVPVRLGTLAQASDGLLGYFVAGDYSVLHLIDPGVAELAETIDGAPLSETFVDRSGVFYINPGLSVPLTLIMEPGAGAQVTTGVLPQKEIGLRREWTSAALSRLSPTLRFGPVLRDPQATRLPVASDIRGDWLWHRRPDPVSWTSDEVVPATTAAQLSESAVVASDGWLQVKLIPDGDYREGAIGVRIRYATRARSGAIETIGGLNEDGTVFTMPVGQAVQLQESGRFRFFVQQGTEPEAALLVVHMRSGRRYMRTHADRASDNNLANLPPPPMR
;
A
#
# COMPACT_ATOMS: atom_id res chain seq x y z
N MET A 1 25.23 -27.03 30.84
CA MET A 1 24.67 -25.96 29.99
C MET A 1 24.06 -26.69 28.82
N ALA A 2 22.75 -26.56 28.66
CA ALA A 2 21.99 -27.31 27.67
C ALA A 2 21.88 -26.46 26.40
N SER A 3 22.09 -27.06 25.23
CA SER A 3 21.93 -26.38 23.94
C SER A 3 20.57 -26.62 23.31
N LEU A 4 20.00 -25.57 22.72
CA LEU A 4 18.88 -25.64 21.78
C LEU A 4 19.46 -25.93 20.40
N LEU A 5 19.04 -27.03 19.78
CA LEU A 5 19.42 -27.41 18.43
C LEU A 5 18.51 -26.67 17.45
N VAL A 6 19.06 -25.66 16.78
CA VAL A 6 18.36 -24.83 15.81
C VAL A 6 18.69 -25.34 14.40
N PRO A 7 17.72 -25.84 13.63
CA PRO A 7 17.97 -26.31 12.27
C PRO A 7 18.30 -25.13 11.34
N ILE A 8 19.23 -25.35 10.41
CA ILE A 8 19.54 -24.41 9.31
C ILE A 8 19.57 -25.16 7.98
N ALA A 9 19.33 -24.48 6.87
CA ALA A 9 19.42 -25.10 5.55
C ALA A 9 20.87 -25.11 5.05
N LEU A 10 21.32 -26.23 4.48
CA LEU A 10 22.67 -26.38 3.91
C LEU A 10 22.58 -26.78 2.43
N ASP A 11 22.96 -25.91 1.52
CA ASP A 11 23.09 -26.25 0.12
C ASP A 11 24.51 -26.76 -0.16
N VAL A 12 24.64 -27.90 -0.85
CA VAL A 12 25.94 -28.46 -1.26
C VAL A 12 25.97 -28.66 -2.76
N LEU A 13 26.65 -27.76 -3.47
CA LEU A 13 26.85 -27.86 -4.91
C LEU A 13 28.10 -28.69 -5.20
N ILE A 14 27.91 -29.88 -5.79
CA ILE A 14 29.00 -30.77 -6.23
C ILE A 14 29.40 -30.43 -7.67
N VAL A 15 30.61 -29.89 -7.86
CA VAL A 15 31.20 -29.62 -9.17
C VAL A 15 32.13 -30.77 -9.53
N ARG A 16 31.77 -31.60 -10.52
CA ARG A 16 32.55 -32.81 -10.88
C ARG A 16 33.61 -32.57 -11.96
N SER A 17 33.46 -31.50 -12.72
CA SER A 17 34.40 -31.10 -13.77
C SER A 17 34.45 -29.59 -13.83
N GLN A 18 35.64 -29.03 -13.99
CA GLN A 18 35.82 -27.60 -14.18
C GLN A 18 35.23 -27.20 -15.54
N GLY A 19 34.15 -26.42 -15.50
CA GLY A 19 33.55 -25.80 -16.69
C GLY A 19 34.37 -24.59 -17.17
N ALA A 20 33.90 -23.93 -18.23
CA ALA A 20 34.43 -22.63 -18.61
C ALA A 20 33.96 -21.56 -17.63
N GLY A 21 34.74 -20.48 -17.46
CA GLY A 21 34.29 -19.32 -16.64
C GLY A 21 32.98 -18.72 -17.12
N ALA A 22 32.75 -18.76 -18.44
CA ALA A 22 31.51 -18.31 -19.07
C ALA A 22 30.26 -19.10 -18.62
N ASP A 23 30.40 -20.28 -18.00
CA ASP A 23 29.27 -21.07 -17.50
C ASP A 23 28.75 -20.57 -16.14
N TRP A 24 29.45 -19.60 -15.51
CA TRP A 24 29.16 -19.09 -14.17
C TRP A 24 29.08 -17.56 -14.17
N ALA A 25 28.08 -17.01 -13.50
CA ALA A 25 27.95 -15.58 -13.27
C ALA A 25 28.93 -15.11 -12.20
N GLU A 26 29.45 -13.89 -12.35
CA GLU A 26 30.23 -13.24 -11.29
C GLU A 26 29.29 -12.74 -10.20
N THR A 27 29.40 -13.34 -9.00
CA THR A 27 28.54 -12.99 -7.86
C THR A 27 29.30 -12.38 -6.69
N ALA A 28 30.64 -12.39 -6.73
CA ALA A 28 31.45 -11.83 -5.68
C ALA A 28 31.34 -10.30 -5.64
N MET A 29 31.01 -9.78 -4.47
CA MET A 29 31.08 -8.35 -4.19
C MET A 29 32.53 -7.90 -4.09
N ARG A 30 32.85 -6.80 -4.74
CA ARG A 30 34.14 -6.12 -4.69
C ARG A 30 34.31 -5.51 -3.29
N ALA A 31 35.44 -5.80 -2.64
CA ALA A 31 35.72 -5.27 -1.30
C ALA A 31 35.75 -3.72 -1.30
N PRO A 32 35.08 -3.06 -0.33
CA PRO A 32 35.06 -1.60 -0.26
C PRO A 32 36.44 -1.06 0.08
N LYS A 33 36.99 -0.18 -0.78
CA LYS A 33 38.30 0.46 -0.55
C LYS A 33 38.11 1.80 0.15
N ALA A 34 38.08 1.81 1.48
CA ALA A 34 38.00 3.06 2.24
C ALA A 34 39.22 3.96 1.97
N GLN A 35 39.00 5.28 1.89
CA GLN A 35 40.07 6.28 1.82
C GLN A 35 39.99 7.20 3.04
N ALA A 36 41.15 7.44 3.67
CA ALA A 36 41.22 8.29 4.86
C ALA A 36 40.61 9.68 4.58
N ASN A 37 39.68 10.11 5.43
CA ASN A 37 39.01 11.42 5.39
C ASN A 37 38.26 11.76 4.09
N ARG A 38 37.87 10.77 3.27
CA ARG A 38 37.09 11.00 2.04
C ARG A 38 35.98 9.97 1.88
N VAL A 39 34.80 10.44 1.48
CA VAL A 39 33.73 9.56 1.00
C VAL A 39 34.01 9.23 -0.46
N VAL A 40 34.15 7.95 -0.79
CA VAL A 40 34.42 7.47 -2.16
C VAL A 40 33.23 6.65 -2.63
N ARG A 41 32.82 6.84 -3.88
CA ARG A 41 31.79 6.03 -4.52
C ARG A 41 32.41 4.83 -5.20
N GLN A 42 31.89 3.64 -4.92
CA GLN A 42 32.41 2.39 -5.45
C GLN A 42 31.28 1.48 -5.92
N GLN A 43 31.47 0.85 -7.07
CA GLN A 43 30.63 -0.24 -7.53
C GLN A 43 31.06 -1.49 -6.77
N LEU A 44 30.20 -1.97 -5.87
CA LEU A 44 30.48 -3.14 -5.03
C LEU A 44 29.97 -4.42 -5.69
N ASP A 45 28.80 -4.39 -6.33
CA ASP A 45 28.28 -5.54 -7.06
C ASP A 45 28.99 -5.72 -8.41
N ALA A 46 29.01 -6.96 -8.89
CA ALA A 46 29.39 -7.28 -10.27
C ALA A 46 28.47 -6.57 -11.27
N ASP A 47 29.00 -6.34 -12.47
CA ASP A 47 28.21 -5.72 -13.53
C ASP A 47 27.15 -6.72 -14.06
N PRO A 48 25.95 -6.28 -14.49
CA PRO A 48 24.93 -7.19 -15.02
C PRO A 48 25.46 -8.04 -16.17
N PHE A 49 25.14 -9.33 -16.17
CA PHE A 49 25.62 -10.34 -17.13
C PHE A 49 27.13 -10.63 -17.10
N GLU A 50 27.88 -10.10 -16.12
CA GLU A 50 29.29 -10.45 -15.89
C GLU A 50 29.43 -11.93 -15.54
N THR A 51 30.40 -12.60 -16.16
CA THR A 51 30.71 -14.02 -15.94
C THR A 51 32.08 -14.16 -15.30
N MET A 52 32.32 -15.26 -14.59
CA MET A 52 33.61 -15.54 -13.98
C MET A 52 34.72 -15.65 -15.03
N ALA A 53 35.94 -15.25 -14.67
CA ALA A 53 37.11 -15.43 -15.52
C ALA A 53 37.51 -16.91 -15.66
N GLU A 54 37.40 -17.66 -14.57
CA GLU A 54 37.68 -19.11 -14.51
C GLU A 54 36.47 -19.82 -13.89
N GLY A 55 36.13 -20.99 -14.43
CA GLY A 55 35.02 -21.79 -13.90
C GLY A 55 35.36 -22.40 -12.54
N ARG A 56 34.33 -22.74 -11.77
CA ARG A 56 34.49 -23.39 -10.45
C ARG A 56 35.32 -24.68 -10.56
N ALA A 57 36.30 -24.82 -9.67
CA ALA A 57 37.13 -26.01 -9.58
C ALA A 57 36.29 -27.24 -9.13
N PRO A 58 36.71 -28.46 -9.45
CA PRO A 58 35.98 -29.64 -9.01
C PRO A 58 36.06 -29.80 -7.49
N GLY A 59 34.93 -30.05 -6.83
CA GLY A 59 34.82 -30.21 -5.38
C GLY A 59 33.39 -30.00 -4.87
N ALA A 60 33.23 -29.88 -3.56
CA ALA A 60 31.98 -29.54 -2.89
C ALA A 60 31.99 -28.07 -2.44
N TYR A 61 30.97 -27.33 -2.85
CA TYR A 61 30.71 -25.95 -2.43
C TYR A 61 29.55 -25.95 -1.45
N LEU A 62 29.86 -25.76 -0.16
CA LEU A 62 28.87 -25.74 0.92
C LEU A 62 28.47 -24.29 1.19
N HIS A 63 27.17 -24.02 1.26
CA HIS A 63 26.59 -22.74 1.69
C HIS A 63 25.43 -23.01 2.62
N TRP A 64 25.37 -22.37 3.78
CA TRP A 64 24.25 -22.54 4.70
C TRP A 64 23.52 -21.23 4.96
N ALA A 65 22.19 -21.31 4.94
CA ALA A 65 21.30 -20.18 5.14
C ALA A 65 20.92 -20.07 6.62
N LEU A 66 20.98 -18.85 7.16
CA LEU A 66 20.56 -18.57 8.53
C LEU A 66 19.02 -18.58 8.64
N PRO A 67 18.45 -18.88 9.81
CA PRO A 67 17.01 -18.79 10.04
C PRO A 67 16.45 -17.39 9.78
N ASP A 68 15.18 -17.29 9.36
CA ASP A 68 14.46 -16.05 9.04
C ASP A 68 14.52 -15.01 10.15
N ALA A 69 14.44 -15.47 11.41
CA ALA A 69 14.57 -14.65 12.60
C ALA A 69 15.92 -13.91 12.71
N LEU A 70 16.97 -14.39 12.05
CA LEU A 70 18.30 -13.78 12.04
C LEU A 70 18.60 -13.00 10.74
N THR A 71 17.72 -13.08 9.75
CA THR A 71 17.82 -12.36 8.47
C THR A 71 16.75 -11.29 8.31
N SER A 72 15.91 -11.09 9.33
CA SER A 72 14.91 -10.02 9.44
C SER A 72 15.41 -8.89 10.33
N GLY A 73 15.09 -7.64 9.97
CA GLY A 73 15.52 -6.45 10.69
C GLY A 73 14.40 -5.46 10.95
N VAL A 74 14.58 -4.62 11.97
CA VAL A 74 13.63 -3.55 12.31
C VAL A 74 14.07 -2.27 11.62
N VAL A 75 13.16 -1.64 10.87
CA VAL A 75 13.40 -0.35 10.23
C VAL A 75 13.01 0.77 11.19
N ASP A 76 13.97 1.63 11.52
CA ASP A 76 13.75 2.85 12.30
C ASP A 76 14.12 4.11 11.50
N ALA A 77 14.07 5.29 12.13
CA ALA A 77 14.45 6.55 11.49
C ALA A 77 15.95 6.63 11.13
N ASN A 78 16.79 5.78 11.71
CA ASN A 78 18.24 5.75 11.57
C ASN A 78 18.75 4.65 10.65
N GLY A 79 17.91 3.70 10.21
CA GLY A 79 18.28 2.66 9.26
C GLY A 79 17.58 1.33 9.54
N VAL A 80 18.19 0.24 9.08
CA VAL A 80 17.75 -1.13 9.39
C VAL A 80 18.67 -1.67 10.48
N GLU A 81 18.10 -2.04 11.62
CA GLU A 81 18.80 -2.76 12.68
C GLU A 81 18.62 -4.27 12.47
N MET A 82 19.73 -4.99 12.33
CA MET A 82 19.77 -6.43 12.08
C MET A 82 20.32 -7.15 13.32
N PRO A 83 19.78 -8.33 13.68
CA PRO A 83 20.32 -9.13 14.77
C PRO A 83 21.72 -9.66 14.47
N ALA A 84 22.49 -9.90 15.52
CA ALA A 84 23.78 -10.56 15.42
C ALA A 84 23.62 -12.04 15.03
N VAL A 85 24.48 -12.51 14.14
CA VAL A 85 24.48 -13.90 13.64
C VAL A 85 25.66 -14.69 14.23
N PRO A 86 25.64 -16.04 14.20
CA PRO A 86 26.71 -16.85 14.78
C PRO A 86 28.06 -16.58 14.11
N ASP A 87 29.10 -16.44 14.93
CA ASP A 87 30.45 -16.07 14.51
C ASP A 87 31.45 -17.24 14.55
N ARG A 88 31.05 -18.42 15.03
CA ARG A 88 31.85 -19.65 14.97
C ARG A 88 31.12 -20.75 14.23
N TRP A 89 31.84 -21.40 13.33
CA TRP A 89 31.32 -22.47 12.50
C TRP A 89 32.30 -23.62 12.41
N MET A 90 31.80 -24.84 12.49
CA MET A 90 32.58 -26.05 12.31
C MET A 90 31.92 -26.91 11.25
N VAL A 91 32.74 -27.46 10.34
CA VAL A 91 32.31 -28.35 9.29
C VAL A 91 33.00 -29.69 9.49
N LEU A 92 32.22 -30.76 9.54
CA LEU A 92 32.69 -32.14 9.63
C LEU A 92 32.31 -32.88 8.36
N ARG A 93 33.23 -33.71 7.85
CA ARG A 93 32.98 -34.57 6.70
C ARG A 93 33.16 -36.03 7.07
N LEU A 94 32.19 -36.86 6.68
CA LEU A 94 32.29 -38.32 6.71
C LEU A 94 32.59 -38.86 5.32
N THR A 95 33.62 -39.68 5.21
CA THR A 95 33.96 -40.42 3.98
C THR A 95 34.21 -41.89 4.30
N THR A 96 34.16 -42.76 3.30
CA THR A 96 34.45 -44.19 3.48
C THR A 96 35.77 -44.52 2.80
N PRO A 97 36.86 -44.73 3.56
CA PRO A 97 38.11 -45.20 2.98
C PRO A 97 37.92 -46.56 2.28
N PRO A 98 38.64 -46.83 1.17
CA PRO A 98 38.57 -48.13 0.50
C PRO A 98 38.83 -49.29 1.47
N GLY A 99 37.86 -50.20 1.61
CA GLY A 99 37.97 -51.39 2.46
C GLY A 99 37.78 -51.17 3.97
N ALA A 100 37.38 -49.97 4.40
CA ALA A 100 37.05 -49.68 5.80
C ALA A 100 35.55 -49.85 6.06
N VAL A 101 35.21 -50.39 7.24
CA VAL A 101 33.82 -50.45 7.75
C VAL A 101 33.45 -49.15 8.48
N GLN A 102 34.39 -48.56 9.22
CA GLN A 102 34.19 -47.26 9.88
C GLN A 102 34.46 -46.09 8.93
N ARG A 103 33.68 -45.03 9.07
CA ARG A 103 33.82 -43.77 8.36
C ARG A 103 35.04 -43.01 8.85
N LYS A 104 35.76 -42.36 7.94
CA LYS A 104 36.78 -41.36 8.26
C LYS A 104 36.11 -40.03 8.53
N VAL A 105 36.55 -39.33 9.57
CA VAL A 105 36.12 -37.97 9.92
C VAL A 105 37.23 -37.00 9.53
N ASP A 106 36.87 -35.95 8.80
CA ASP A 106 37.68 -34.75 8.58
C ASP A 106 36.96 -33.55 9.19
N ALA A 107 37.70 -32.55 9.68
CA ALA A 107 37.13 -31.42 10.42
C ALA A 107 37.80 -30.09 10.06
N TRP A 108 36.98 -29.07 9.85
CA TRP A 108 37.36 -27.68 9.65
C TRP A 108 36.64 -26.78 10.64
N ILE A 109 37.27 -25.68 11.05
CA ILE A 109 36.64 -24.66 11.89
C ILE A 109 36.92 -23.27 11.34
N ILE A 110 35.91 -22.44 11.39
CA ILE A 110 35.93 -21.00 11.19
C ILE A 110 35.81 -20.39 12.60
N PRO A 111 36.94 -20.01 13.24
CA PRO A 111 36.94 -19.59 14.64
C PRO A 111 36.40 -18.17 14.85
N ASP A 112 36.31 -17.37 13.78
CA ASP A 112 35.75 -16.03 13.76
C ASP A 112 35.31 -15.65 12.34
N ALA A 113 34.03 -15.83 12.05
CA ALA A 113 33.40 -15.44 10.80
C ALA A 113 33.19 -13.91 10.69
N GLY A 114 33.25 -13.20 11.81
CA GLY A 114 33.14 -11.73 11.88
C GLY A 114 34.45 -11.00 11.54
N ALA A 115 35.56 -11.71 11.39
CA ALA A 115 36.84 -11.12 11.01
C ALA A 115 36.78 -10.49 9.60
N ASP A 116 37.58 -9.42 9.39
CA ASP A 116 37.75 -8.78 8.07
C ASP A 116 38.15 -9.83 7.01
N MET A 117 39.09 -10.71 7.37
CA MET A 117 39.57 -11.84 6.58
C MET A 117 39.44 -13.12 7.42
N PRO A 118 38.31 -13.83 7.34
CA PRO A 118 38.09 -15.02 8.13
C PRO A 118 39.02 -16.13 7.64
N VAL A 119 39.46 -16.96 8.57
CA VAL A 119 40.39 -18.06 8.31
C VAL A 119 39.65 -19.37 8.50
N VAL A 120 39.66 -20.21 7.47
CA VAL A 120 39.24 -21.62 7.59
C VAL A 120 40.44 -22.42 8.06
N VAL A 121 40.34 -23.03 9.24
CA VAL A 121 41.38 -23.90 9.80
C VAL A 121 41.00 -25.36 9.54
N GLY A 122 41.75 -26.04 8.68
CA GLY A 122 41.64 -27.48 8.42
C GLY A 122 42.57 -28.33 9.30
N ASP A 123 42.64 -29.63 9.00
CA ASP A 123 43.53 -30.61 9.66
C ASP A 123 43.42 -30.65 11.20
N LEU A 124 42.24 -30.33 11.75
CA LEU A 124 42.02 -30.27 13.20
C LEU A 124 42.19 -31.62 13.91
N LEU A 125 42.15 -32.72 13.15
CA LEU A 125 42.30 -34.08 13.66
C LEU A 125 43.71 -34.65 13.42
N ALA A 126 44.65 -33.82 12.95
CA ALA A 126 46.05 -34.22 12.82
C ALA A 126 46.68 -34.55 14.18
N ALA A 127 47.79 -35.30 14.17
CA ALA A 127 48.52 -35.67 15.39
C ALA A 127 48.98 -34.45 16.21
N VAL A 128 49.23 -33.32 15.55
CA VAL A 128 49.46 -32.02 16.17
C VAL A 128 48.48 -31.03 15.53
N PRO A 129 47.36 -30.69 16.19
CA PRO A 129 46.38 -29.76 15.62
C PRO A 129 46.96 -28.34 15.56
N PRO A 130 46.49 -27.52 14.62
CA PRO A 130 46.86 -26.10 14.56
C PRO A 130 46.45 -25.37 15.84
N ALA A 131 47.26 -24.38 16.26
CA ALA A 131 46.96 -23.55 17.41
C ALA A 131 45.88 -22.52 17.07
N VAL A 132 45.01 -22.21 18.04
CA VAL A 132 44.02 -21.14 17.92
C VAL A 132 44.75 -19.81 17.76
N GLN A 133 44.49 -19.09 16.67
CA GLN A 133 45.01 -17.74 16.50
C GLN A 133 44.03 -16.73 17.09
N PRO A 134 44.49 -15.78 17.91
CA PRO A 134 43.62 -14.72 18.41
C PRO A 134 43.22 -13.80 17.26
N SER A 135 41.92 -13.75 16.95
CA SER A 135 41.33 -12.70 16.13
C SER A 135 40.75 -11.60 17.04
N THR A 136 40.72 -10.36 16.55
CA THR A 136 40.03 -9.26 17.22
C THR A 136 38.74 -9.00 16.44
N PRO A 137 37.55 -9.32 17.00
CA PRO A 137 36.29 -9.08 16.32
C PRO A 137 36.11 -7.58 16.03
N LYS A 138 35.71 -7.24 14.81
CA LYS A 138 35.54 -5.86 14.37
C LYS A 138 34.05 -5.56 14.21
N GLY A 139 33.37 -5.39 15.34
CA GLY A 139 31.92 -5.18 15.38
C GLY A 139 31.12 -6.48 15.35
N GLU A 140 29.79 -6.34 15.27
CA GLU A 140 28.86 -7.48 15.24
C GLU A 140 28.62 -7.92 13.80
N LEU A 141 28.79 -9.23 13.54
CA LEU A 141 28.45 -9.83 12.25
C LEU A 141 26.92 -9.89 12.14
N THR A 142 26.37 -9.39 11.03
CA THR A 142 24.93 -9.44 10.72
C THR A 142 24.73 -10.02 9.32
N ALA A 143 23.51 -10.45 8.99
CA ALA A 143 23.17 -10.96 7.66
C ALA A 143 23.34 -9.92 6.52
N LEU A 144 23.42 -8.62 6.86
CA LEU A 144 23.64 -7.52 5.90
C LEU A 144 25.11 -7.39 5.45
N GLY A 145 26.05 -7.95 6.22
CA GLY A 145 27.49 -7.87 5.96
C GLY A 145 27.98 -6.46 5.65
N ILE A 146 28.39 -6.22 4.39
CA ILE A 146 28.90 -4.92 3.92
C ILE A 146 27.81 -3.94 3.45
N GLY A 147 26.54 -4.18 3.80
CA GLY A 147 25.42 -3.26 3.55
C GLY A 147 24.47 -3.66 2.41
N SER A 148 24.47 -4.93 1.98
CA SER A 148 23.57 -5.43 0.93
C SER A 148 22.67 -6.54 1.46
N PHE A 149 21.37 -6.48 1.14
CA PHE A 149 20.39 -7.49 1.56
C PHE A 149 20.64 -8.87 0.95
N GLY A 150 21.33 -8.95 -0.19
CA GLY A 150 21.71 -10.23 -0.81
C GLY A 150 23.03 -10.81 -0.29
N TRP A 151 23.77 -10.11 0.57
CA TRP A 151 25.16 -10.47 0.91
C TRP A 151 25.29 -11.90 1.43
N ALA A 152 24.51 -12.27 2.45
CA ALA A 152 24.56 -13.61 3.06
C ALA A 152 24.07 -14.74 2.14
N ALA A 153 23.37 -14.40 1.06
CA ALA A 153 22.75 -15.37 0.16
C ALA A 153 23.70 -15.87 -0.94
N TYR A 154 24.78 -15.14 -1.26
CA TYR A 154 25.76 -15.57 -2.27
C TYR A 154 26.92 -16.34 -1.63
N PHE A 155 27.24 -17.51 -2.17
CA PHE A 155 28.40 -18.31 -1.75
C PHE A 155 29.70 -17.48 -1.80
N ASP A 156 29.94 -16.75 -2.89
CA ASP A 156 31.20 -16.04 -3.11
C ASP A 156 31.41 -14.86 -2.13
N ASN A 157 30.32 -14.31 -1.58
CA ASN A 157 30.37 -13.21 -0.60
C ASN A 157 30.69 -13.68 0.82
N VAL A 158 30.27 -14.90 1.16
CA VAL A 158 30.38 -15.46 2.52
C VAL A 158 31.34 -16.65 2.60
N ALA A 159 32.17 -16.85 1.58
CA ALA A 159 33.26 -17.82 1.60
C ALA A 159 34.14 -17.61 2.84
N GLY A 160 34.32 -18.68 3.63
CA GLY A 160 35.02 -18.63 4.92
C GLY A 160 34.19 -18.07 6.08
N ARG A 161 32.88 -17.85 5.91
CA ARG A 161 31.94 -17.42 6.97
C ARG A 161 30.76 -18.38 7.07
N PHE A 162 29.82 -18.28 6.12
CA PHE A 162 28.66 -19.17 5.98
C PHE A 162 28.79 -20.11 4.77
N ALA A 163 30.00 -20.24 4.26
CA ALA A 163 30.31 -21.07 3.12
C ALA A 163 31.73 -21.65 3.21
N LEU A 164 31.91 -22.86 2.69
CA LEU A 164 33.19 -23.58 2.65
C LEU A 164 33.33 -24.35 1.34
N TYR A 165 34.51 -24.30 0.74
CA TYR A 165 34.89 -25.13 -0.40
C TYR A 165 35.77 -26.29 0.08
N ASP A 166 35.41 -27.50 -0.33
CA ASP A 166 36.17 -28.73 -0.09
C ASP A 166 36.57 -29.32 -1.46
N ASP A 167 37.87 -29.50 -1.69
CA ASP A 167 38.40 -29.97 -2.97
C ASP A 167 38.16 -31.47 -3.24
N LEU A 168 37.72 -32.21 -2.21
CA LEU A 168 37.46 -33.65 -2.26
C LEU A 168 38.65 -34.47 -2.81
N VAL A 169 39.88 -33.98 -2.62
CA VAL A 169 41.09 -34.69 -3.03
C VAL A 169 41.23 -35.98 -2.23
N ASP A 170 41.59 -37.08 -2.92
CA ASP A 170 41.72 -38.43 -2.37
C ASP A 170 40.45 -39.01 -1.71
N VAL A 171 39.28 -38.45 -2.03
CA VAL A 171 37.97 -38.95 -1.58
C VAL A 171 37.28 -39.75 -2.70
N ALA A 172 36.60 -40.83 -2.32
CA ALA A 172 35.69 -41.57 -3.20
C ALA A 172 34.55 -42.18 -2.38
N GLY A 173 33.35 -42.25 -2.98
CA GLY A 173 32.17 -42.83 -2.35
C GLY A 173 31.21 -41.78 -1.77
N PRO A 174 30.24 -42.20 -0.93
CA PRO A 174 29.28 -41.29 -0.33
C PRO A 174 29.98 -40.36 0.65
N VAL A 175 29.80 -39.07 0.43
CA VAL A 175 30.25 -37.99 1.31
C VAL A 175 29.05 -37.48 2.09
N ALA A 176 29.23 -37.27 3.38
CA ALA A 176 28.25 -36.59 4.21
C ALA A 176 28.92 -35.45 4.96
N TYR A 177 28.20 -34.34 5.16
CA TYR A 177 28.68 -33.17 5.87
C TYR A 177 27.79 -32.88 7.06
N LEU A 178 28.37 -32.36 8.14
CA LEU A 178 27.67 -31.74 9.26
C LEU A 178 28.27 -30.36 9.48
N VAL A 179 27.42 -29.34 9.47
CA VAL A 179 27.75 -27.96 9.82
C VAL A 179 27.18 -27.67 11.20
N CYS A 180 27.99 -27.07 12.07
CA CYS A 180 27.58 -26.65 13.41
C CYS A 180 28.03 -25.21 13.65
N GLY A 181 27.11 -24.33 14.07
CA GLY A 181 27.37 -22.93 14.38
C GLY A 181 26.98 -22.55 15.79
N TRP A 182 27.72 -21.62 16.42
CA TRP A 182 27.39 -21.09 17.74
C TRP A 182 27.98 -19.69 17.93
N TYR A 183 27.50 -18.98 18.95
CA TYR A 183 28.04 -17.68 19.34
C TYR A 183 29.27 -17.86 20.23
N ALA A 184 30.38 -17.21 19.88
CA ALA A 184 31.57 -17.14 20.71
C ALA A 184 31.29 -16.42 22.05
N ASP A 185 30.45 -15.39 21.99
CA ASP A 185 29.97 -14.63 23.14
C ASP A 185 28.52 -15.04 23.47
N PRO A 186 28.28 -15.76 24.58
CA PRO A 186 26.94 -16.18 24.99
C PRO A 186 25.96 -15.02 25.22
N ALA A 187 26.45 -13.79 25.46
CA ALA A 187 25.57 -12.63 25.66
C ALA A 187 24.85 -12.20 24.37
N LYS A 188 25.35 -12.63 23.20
CA LYS A 188 24.76 -12.35 21.88
C LYS A 188 23.77 -13.43 21.44
N ASP A 189 23.65 -14.51 22.20
CA ASP A 189 22.80 -15.64 21.84
C ASP A 189 21.30 -15.26 21.98
N PRO A 190 20.48 -15.46 20.94
CA PRO A 190 19.09 -15.02 20.94
C PRO A 190 18.24 -15.67 22.04
N VAL A 191 18.57 -16.91 22.47
CA VAL A 191 17.79 -17.65 23.47
C VAL A 191 18.37 -17.53 24.89
N ALA A 192 19.38 -16.68 25.09
CA ALA A 192 19.92 -16.40 26.42
C ALA A 192 18.84 -15.76 27.32
N ALA A 193 18.21 -16.60 28.15
CA ALA A 193 17.08 -16.25 29.00
C ALA A 193 17.37 -16.49 30.47
N SER A 194 16.70 -15.75 31.36
CA SER A 194 16.85 -15.92 32.81
C SER A 194 15.80 -16.83 33.45
N THR A 195 14.70 -17.09 32.75
CA THR A 195 13.58 -17.93 33.21
C THR A 195 13.01 -18.73 32.05
N GLU A 196 12.30 -19.83 32.37
CA GLU A 196 11.62 -20.67 31.36
C GLU A 196 10.58 -19.87 30.54
N SER A 197 9.85 -18.94 31.16
CA SER A 197 8.89 -18.09 30.45
C SER A 197 9.58 -17.17 29.44
N ASP A 198 10.65 -16.49 29.84
CA ASP A 198 11.47 -15.63 28.96
C ASP A 198 12.09 -16.43 27.80
N PHE A 199 12.49 -17.68 28.06
CA PHE A 199 12.95 -18.59 27.00
C PHE A 199 11.85 -18.89 25.98
N LEU A 200 10.64 -19.24 26.43
CA LEU A 200 9.51 -19.53 25.54
C LEU A 200 9.04 -18.29 24.76
N ASP A 201 8.96 -17.13 25.40
CA ASP A 201 8.59 -15.86 24.75
C ASP A 201 9.59 -15.51 23.62
N ARG A 202 10.89 -15.77 23.83
CA ARG A 202 11.93 -15.55 22.80
C ARG A 202 11.85 -16.50 21.62
N LEU A 203 11.32 -17.72 21.82
CA LEU A 203 11.07 -18.64 20.72
C LEU A 203 9.87 -18.16 19.90
N ASP A 204 8.79 -17.75 20.56
CA ASP A 204 7.57 -17.22 19.93
C ASP A 204 7.86 -15.95 19.10
N ASP A 205 8.64 -15.00 19.65
CA ASP A 205 9.11 -13.78 18.94
C ASP A 205 9.91 -14.07 17.64
N ARG A 206 10.33 -15.31 17.43
CA ARG A 206 11.16 -15.76 16.30
C ARG A 206 10.46 -16.77 15.41
N ASP A 207 9.19 -17.08 15.68
CA ASP A 207 8.45 -18.16 15.05
C ASP A 207 9.18 -19.52 15.19
N TRP A 208 9.76 -19.80 16.36
CA TRP A 208 10.42 -21.07 16.67
C TRP A 208 9.60 -21.88 17.67
N SER A 209 9.66 -23.21 17.58
CA SER A 209 9.01 -24.10 18.54
C SER A 209 9.89 -25.29 18.93
N LEU A 210 9.48 -26.02 19.97
CA LEU A 210 10.16 -27.24 20.40
C LEU A 210 9.45 -28.47 19.83
N ALA A 211 10.23 -29.43 19.29
CA ALA A 211 9.73 -30.71 18.81
C ALA A 211 8.96 -31.52 19.88
N ARG A 212 9.23 -31.25 21.16
CA ARG A 212 8.45 -31.75 22.30
C ARG A 212 8.43 -30.70 23.40
N PRO A 213 7.38 -30.70 24.26
CA PRO A 213 7.38 -29.84 25.45
C PRO A 213 8.51 -30.23 26.42
N LEU A 214 8.98 -29.24 27.20
CA LEU A 214 9.90 -29.45 28.31
C LEU A 214 9.24 -30.30 29.40
N ALA A 215 9.96 -31.31 29.89
CA ALA A 215 9.49 -32.10 31.02
C ALA A 215 9.59 -31.30 32.31
N THR A 216 8.72 -31.59 33.29
CA THR A 216 8.74 -30.88 34.59
C THR A 216 10.09 -31.04 35.28
N GLY A 217 10.81 -29.93 35.47
CA GLY A 217 12.14 -29.90 36.11
C GLY A 217 13.31 -30.19 35.16
N GLU A 218 13.06 -30.34 33.86
CA GLU A 218 14.10 -30.32 32.82
C GLU A 218 14.69 -28.91 32.72
N ALA A 219 16.01 -28.81 32.55
CA ALA A 219 16.65 -27.50 32.38
C ALA A 219 16.36 -26.96 30.98
N PHE A 220 15.92 -25.71 30.88
CA PHE A 220 15.78 -25.05 29.58
C PHE A 220 17.17 -24.68 29.02
N PRO A 221 17.33 -24.68 27.68
CA PRO A 221 18.58 -24.27 27.04
C PRO A 221 18.94 -22.80 27.30
N ASP A 222 20.23 -22.52 27.40
CA ASP A 222 20.77 -21.16 27.59
C ASP A 222 21.59 -20.66 26.38
N ARG A 223 21.64 -21.46 25.31
CA ARG A 223 22.41 -21.20 24.08
C ARG A 223 21.82 -21.93 22.89
N CYS A 224 22.01 -21.36 21.70
CA CYS A 224 21.75 -21.99 20.42
C CYS A 224 22.96 -22.77 19.92
N LEU A 225 22.70 -23.91 19.30
CA LEU A 225 23.61 -24.58 18.39
C LEU A 225 22.90 -24.77 17.06
N PHE A 226 23.35 -24.03 16.05
CA PHE A 226 22.83 -24.11 14.70
C PHE A 226 23.40 -25.35 14.02
N HIS A 227 22.57 -26.15 13.35
CA HIS A 227 23.07 -27.37 12.73
C HIS A 227 22.37 -27.70 11.40
N ALA A 228 23.14 -28.30 10.50
CA ALA A 228 22.65 -28.87 9.25
C ALA A 228 23.52 -30.04 8.81
N ALA A 229 22.93 -30.98 8.08
CA ALA A 229 23.62 -32.13 7.54
C ALA A 229 23.28 -32.34 6.07
N ALA A 230 24.28 -32.65 5.26
CA ALA A 230 24.10 -33.11 3.88
C ALA A 230 24.49 -34.58 3.79
N LEU A 231 23.64 -35.41 3.19
CA LEU A 231 23.75 -36.87 3.25
C LEU A 231 23.99 -37.48 1.87
N ALA A 232 24.63 -38.66 1.84
CA ALA A 232 24.75 -39.52 0.65
C ALA A 232 25.23 -38.84 -0.66
N LEU A 233 26.09 -37.83 -0.59
CA LEU A 233 26.59 -37.11 -1.76
C LEU A 233 27.60 -37.98 -2.54
N GLY A 234 27.33 -38.27 -3.81
CA GLY A 234 28.22 -39.08 -4.65
C GLY A 234 29.44 -38.31 -5.18
N TRP A 235 30.65 -38.85 -4.95
CA TRP A 235 31.91 -38.37 -5.53
C TRP A 235 32.85 -39.51 -5.98
N PRO A 236 33.54 -39.42 -7.14
CA PRO A 236 33.51 -38.32 -8.13
C PRO A 236 32.35 -38.40 -9.12
N LYS A 237 31.49 -39.42 -9.03
CA LYS A 237 30.29 -39.58 -9.85
C LYS A 237 29.03 -39.46 -9.00
N ALA A 238 27.91 -39.10 -9.62
CA ALA A 238 26.63 -39.00 -8.95
C ALA A 238 26.09 -40.36 -8.48
N ASP A 239 26.41 -41.43 -9.20
CA ASP A 239 26.01 -42.79 -8.90
C ASP A 239 27.04 -43.51 -8.02
N TRP A 240 26.59 -44.04 -6.87
CA TRP A 240 27.32 -45.07 -6.14
C TRP A 240 26.40 -46.29 -5.95
N THR A 241 26.80 -47.43 -6.51
CA THR A 241 25.95 -48.56 -6.92
C THR A 241 25.52 -49.51 -5.80
N VAL A 242 25.67 -49.12 -4.53
CA VAL A 242 25.44 -50.00 -3.37
C VAL A 242 24.39 -49.37 -2.45
N GLY A 243 23.24 -50.04 -2.27
CA GLY A 243 22.26 -49.71 -1.22
C GLY A 243 21.05 -48.83 -1.59
N ASP A 244 20.75 -48.63 -2.89
CA ASP A 244 19.68 -47.73 -3.39
C ASP A 244 19.59 -46.39 -2.63
N PRO A 245 20.69 -45.61 -2.61
CA PRO A 245 20.82 -44.43 -1.77
C PRO A 245 20.01 -43.22 -2.27
N GLY A 246 19.05 -43.39 -3.19
CA GLY A 246 18.38 -42.31 -3.91
C GLY A 246 19.22 -41.72 -5.05
N GLN A 247 18.55 -41.22 -6.09
CA GLN A 247 19.23 -40.53 -7.21
C GLN A 247 19.43 -39.05 -6.89
N GLU A 248 20.58 -38.49 -7.30
CA GLU A 248 20.82 -37.04 -7.21
C GLU A 248 19.76 -36.29 -8.04
N GLY A 249 18.93 -35.48 -7.38
CA GLY A 249 17.91 -34.68 -8.04
C GLY A 249 18.46 -33.38 -8.62
N GLU A 250 17.73 -32.78 -9.58
CA GLU A 250 18.06 -31.49 -10.19
C GLU A 250 16.97 -30.47 -9.79
N GLN A 251 17.36 -29.38 -9.14
CA GLN A 251 16.43 -28.29 -8.79
C GLN A 251 16.43 -27.16 -9.82
N LYS A 252 17.46 -27.08 -10.67
CA LYS A 252 17.54 -26.05 -11.70
C LYS A 252 16.34 -26.17 -12.66
N PRO A 253 15.59 -25.07 -12.91
CA PRO A 253 14.37 -25.12 -13.69
C PRO A 253 14.66 -25.38 -15.16
N ASP A 254 13.68 -25.98 -15.85
CA ASP A 254 13.69 -26.04 -17.31
C ASP A 254 13.34 -24.67 -17.91
N LEU A 255 14.15 -24.23 -18.87
CA LEU A 255 13.97 -22.97 -19.60
C LEU A 255 12.58 -22.82 -20.21
N ALA A 256 12.00 -23.92 -20.69
CA ALA A 256 10.68 -23.90 -21.34
C ALA A 256 9.52 -23.67 -20.36
N GLY A 257 9.75 -23.86 -19.05
CA GLY A 257 8.73 -23.68 -18.01
C GLY A 257 8.71 -22.30 -17.37
N ILE A 258 9.62 -21.40 -17.76
CA ILE A 258 9.71 -20.06 -17.16
C ILE A 258 8.84 -19.07 -17.93
N GLU A 259 7.80 -18.58 -17.26
CA GLU A 259 6.97 -17.47 -17.76
C GLU A 259 7.36 -16.17 -17.09
N VAL A 260 7.17 -15.04 -17.79
CA VAL A 260 7.58 -13.71 -17.32
C VAL A 260 6.44 -12.73 -17.48
N ALA A 261 6.20 -11.91 -16.46
CA ALA A 261 5.27 -10.80 -16.50
C ALA A 261 5.87 -9.51 -15.96
N ILE A 262 5.41 -8.37 -16.49
CA ILE A 262 5.80 -7.04 -16.04
C ILE A 262 4.56 -6.20 -15.70
N GLY A 263 4.61 -5.46 -14.60
CA GLY A 263 3.56 -4.57 -14.13
C GLY A 263 4.13 -3.26 -13.59
N GLU A 264 3.30 -2.23 -13.43
CA GLU A 264 3.71 -0.99 -12.77
C GLU A 264 3.89 -1.20 -11.26
N THR A 265 3.17 -2.18 -10.72
CA THR A 265 3.32 -2.69 -9.35
C THR A 265 3.52 -4.21 -9.33
N LEU A 266 3.99 -4.74 -8.20
CA LEU A 266 4.14 -6.19 -8.03
C LEU A 266 2.80 -6.93 -8.12
N ALA A 267 1.75 -6.39 -7.50
CA ALA A 267 0.40 -6.96 -7.55
C ALA A 267 -0.12 -7.07 -8.98
N GLU A 268 0.08 -6.03 -9.79
CA GLU A 268 -0.31 -6.05 -11.20
C GLU A 268 0.48 -7.08 -12.01
N ALA A 269 1.80 -7.19 -11.79
CA ALA A 269 2.63 -8.19 -12.46
C ALA A 269 2.19 -9.63 -12.12
N VAL A 270 1.76 -9.87 -10.87
CA VAL A 270 1.14 -11.15 -10.46
C VAL A 270 -0.16 -11.40 -11.20
N VAL A 271 -1.08 -10.42 -11.27
CA VAL A 271 -2.32 -10.57 -12.05
C VAL A 271 -2.01 -10.89 -13.52
N ALA A 272 -1.04 -10.21 -14.11
CA ALA A 272 -0.65 -10.43 -15.51
C ALA A 272 -0.12 -11.85 -15.79
N ILE A 273 0.43 -12.55 -14.79
CA ILE A 273 0.92 -13.93 -14.98
C ILE A 273 -0.15 -14.97 -14.61
N VAL A 274 -0.89 -14.78 -13.53
CA VAL A 274 -1.83 -15.79 -12.99
C VAL A 274 -3.25 -15.70 -13.55
N ALA A 275 -3.64 -14.55 -14.12
CA ALA A 275 -5.01 -14.26 -14.51
C ALA A 275 -5.20 -14.06 -16.02
N ASN A 276 -4.39 -14.73 -16.85
CA ASN A 276 -4.44 -14.60 -18.31
C ASN A 276 -5.83 -14.88 -18.93
N ASP A 277 -6.68 -15.67 -18.26
CA ASP A 277 -8.04 -16.01 -18.72
C ASP A 277 -9.15 -15.19 -18.05
N LEU A 278 -8.83 -14.29 -17.11
CA LEU A 278 -9.83 -13.44 -16.45
C LEU A 278 -10.21 -12.24 -17.34
N ASP A 279 -11.48 -11.83 -17.24
CA ASP A 279 -11.89 -10.56 -17.84
C ASP A 279 -11.27 -9.35 -17.10
N ALA A 280 -11.31 -8.18 -17.73
CA ALA A 280 -10.71 -6.96 -17.18
C ALA A 280 -11.26 -6.55 -15.80
N THR A 281 -12.53 -6.88 -15.51
CA THR A 281 -13.15 -6.52 -14.22
C THR A 281 -12.65 -7.45 -13.12
N ALA A 282 -12.59 -8.75 -13.38
CA ALA A 282 -12.06 -9.73 -12.45
C ALA A 282 -10.57 -9.51 -12.16
N SER A 283 -9.76 -9.21 -13.20
CA SER A 283 -8.35 -8.86 -13.04
C SER A 283 -8.15 -7.62 -12.17
N ARG A 284 -8.97 -6.58 -12.35
CA ARG A 284 -8.94 -5.37 -11.51
C ARG A 284 -9.28 -5.66 -10.05
N ILE A 285 -10.29 -6.48 -9.79
CA ILE A 285 -10.68 -6.86 -8.41
C ILE A 285 -9.57 -7.71 -7.77
N LEU A 286 -8.93 -8.60 -8.53
CA LEU A 286 -7.80 -9.37 -8.03
C LEU A 286 -6.59 -8.49 -7.72
N GLU A 287 -6.25 -7.52 -8.59
CA GLU A 287 -5.19 -6.53 -8.34
C GLU A 287 -5.50 -5.75 -7.04
N ALA A 288 -6.74 -5.27 -6.90
CA ALA A 288 -7.21 -4.59 -5.70
C ALA A 288 -7.09 -5.45 -4.43
N ARG A 289 -7.39 -6.76 -4.53
CA ARG A 289 -7.24 -7.69 -3.41
C ARG A 289 -5.79 -7.87 -3.02
N LEU A 290 -4.93 -8.13 -4.00
CA LEU A 290 -3.49 -8.33 -3.81
C LEU A 290 -2.83 -7.06 -3.25
N ALA A 291 -3.30 -5.88 -3.63
CA ALA A 291 -2.84 -4.60 -3.10
C ALA A 291 -3.45 -4.23 -1.73
N GLY A 292 -4.38 -5.02 -1.19
CA GLY A 292 -5.05 -4.73 0.08
C GLY A 292 -6.06 -3.57 0.03
N LEU A 293 -6.62 -3.28 -1.15
CA LEU A 293 -7.43 -2.09 -1.45
C LEU A 293 -8.94 -2.36 -1.60
N ILE A 294 -9.42 -3.60 -1.41
CA ILE A 294 -10.81 -3.98 -1.75
C ILE A 294 -11.89 -3.17 -1.01
N GLY A 295 -11.62 -2.63 0.19
CA GLY A 295 -12.46 -1.64 0.88
C GLY A 295 -13.98 -1.85 0.83
N ASP A 296 -14.77 -0.78 0.98
CA ASP A 296 -16.20 -0.77 0.67
C ASP A 296 -16.40 -0.45 -0.83
N ALA A 297 -15.89 -1.31 -1.71
CA ALA A 297 -16.07 -1.17 -3.16
C ALA A 297 -17.55 -1.24 -3.59
N THR A 298 -18.44 -1.66 -2.69
CA THR A 298 -19.90 -1.73 -2.90
C THR A 298 -20.65 -0.43 -2.60
N GLY A 299 -20.00 0.53 -1.96
CA GLY A 299 -20.57 1.86 -1.74
C GLY A 299 -20.79 2.63 -3.04
N MET A 300 -21.55 3.73 -2.98
CA MET A 300 -21.88 4.59 -4.13
C MET A 300 -20.65 5.09 -4.89
N ASP A 301 -19.56 5.40 -4.18
CA ASP A 301 -18.27 5.83 -4.74
C ASP A 301 -17.22 4.71 -4.80
N GLY A 302 -17.62 3.45 -4.53
CA GLY A 302 -16.68 2.36 -4.23
C GLY A 302 -15.69 2.08 -5.36
N LEU A 303 -16.16 2.03 -6.61
CA LEU A 303 -15.31 1.79 -7.78
C LEU A 303 -14.38 2.96 -8.09
N ALA A 304 -14.87 4.20 -8.03
CA ALA A 304 -14.04 5.38 -8.28
C ALA A 304 -12.94 5.55 -7.21
N LYS A 305 -13.28 5.28 -5.94
CA LYS A 305 -12.29 5.24 -4.84
C LYS A 305 -11.29 4.11 -5.02
N LEU A 306 -11.73 2.95 -5.52
CA LEU A 306 -10.84 1.85 -5.83
C LEU A 306 -9.88 2.20 -6.96
N ASP A 307 -10.37 2.79 -8.06
CA ASP A 307 -9.53 3.21 -9.20
C ASP A 307 -8.52 4.29 -8.77
N ALA A 308 -8.92 5.24 -7.91
CA ALA A 308 -8.02 6.22 -7.32
C ALA A 308 -6.97 5.58 -6.39
N ALA A 309 -7.37 4.57 -5.60
CA ALA A 309 -6.45 3.85 -4.71
C ALA A 309 -5.44 2.99 -5.50
N LEU A 310 -5.88 2.30 -6.55
CA LEU A 310 -5.01 1.55 -7.46
C LEU A 310 -4.04 2.48 -8.19
N SER A 311 -4.52 3.63 -8.66
CA SER A 311 -3.62 4.65 -9.23
C SER A 311 -2.60 5.13 -8.19
N ALA A 312 -3.02 5.44 -6.97
CA ALA A 312 -2.12 5.88 -5.89
C ALA A 312 -1.05 4.81 -5.52
N ALA A 313 -1.38 3.52 -5.60
CA ALA A 313 -0.44 2.42 -5.37
C ALA A 313 0.69 2.33 -6.41
N ARG A 314 0.54 3.00 -7.57
CA ARG A 314 1.54 3.07 -8.65
C ARG A 314 2.57 4.19 -8.45
N PHE A 315 2.57 4.83 -7.28
CA PHE A 315 3.52 5.88 -6.91
C PHE A 315 4.41 5.46 -5.74
N GLY A 316 5.69 5.78 -5.84
CA GLY A 316 6.61 5.70 -4.72
C GLY A 316 6.31 6.84 -3.77
N SER A 317 6.24 6.57 -2.47
CA SER A 317 5.94 7.60 -1.47
C SER A 317 7.05 7.72 -0.44
N ALA A 318 7.40 8.95 -0.06
CA ALA A 318 8.27 9.22 1.07
C ALA A 318 7.54 10.13 2.07
N PRO A 319 7.58 9.80 3.37
CA PRO A 319 7.07 10.71 4.40
C PRO A 319 7.94 11.98 4.44
N THR A 320 7.32 13.13 4.64
CA THR A 320 8.03 14.35 5.03
C THR A 320 8.30 14.34 6.54
N GLU A 321 9.34 15.06 6.97
CA GLU A 321 9.58 15.31 8.40
C GLU A 321 8.29 15.80 9.07
N GLY A 322 7.90 15.14 10.15
CA GLY A 322 6.69 15.48 10.89
C GLY A 322 6.82 16.82 11.61
N GLY A 323 5.72 17.55 11.73
CA GLY A 323 5.60 18.75 12.55
C GLY A 323 4.87 18.48 13.86
N SER A 324 5.04 19.33 14.87
CA SER A 324 4.21 19.30 16.08
C SER A 324 3.08 20.33 15.96
N GLU A 325 1.83 19.90 16.04
CA GLU A 325 0.67 20.80 16.15
C GLU A 325 0.18 20.82 17.60
N THR A 326 -0.09 22.00 18.16
CA THR A 326 -0.70 22.13 19.49
C THR A 326 -2.18 21.81 19.42
N VAL A 327 -2.56 20.62 19.87
CA VAL A 327 -3.95 20.17 19.98
C VAL A 327 -4.47 20.47 21.38
N TRP A 328 -5.62 21.13 21.47
CA TRP A 328 -6.32 21.37 22.72
C TRP A 328 -6.94 20.07 23.25
N LYS A 329 -6.53 19.63 24.45
CA LYS A 329 -7.14 18.49 25.15
C LYS A 329 -8.04 19.02 26.28
N PRO A 330 -9.37 18.81 26.25
CA PRO A 330 -10.23 19.18 27.36
C PRO A 330 -9.93 18.34 28.61
N GLY A 331 -9.98 18.95 29.79
CA GLY A 331 -9.83 18.27 31.07
C GLY A 331 -11.13 17.59 31.52
N ASP A 332 -10.99 16.52 32.31
CA ASP A 332 -12.06 15.55 32.60
C ASP A 332 -13.22 16.08 33.48
N ALA A 333 -13.23 17.34 33.95
CA ALA A 333 -14.34 17.84 34.79
C ALA A 333 -14.65 19.34 34.83
N ASP A 334 -13.72 20.29 34.60
CA ASP A 334 -13.99 21.71 34.96
C ASP A 334 -13.64 22.75 33.88
N GLY A 335 -13.70 22.40 32.59
CA GLY A 335 -13.43 23.35 31.51
C GLY A 335 -11.97 23.82 31.39
N THR A 336 -11.07 23.33 32.24
CA THR A 336 -9.62 23.53 32.12
C THR A 336 -9.02 22.49 31.18
N GLY A 337 -8.82 22.84 29.91
CA GLY A 337 -8.02 22.04 28.99
C GLY A 337 -6.54 22.45 28.98
N SER A 338 -5.72 21.65 28.31
CA SER A 338 -4.30 21.94 28.08
C SER A 338 -3.94 21.71 26.63
N PHE A 339 -3.16 22.60 26.03
CA PHE A 339 -2.56 22.37 24.71
C PHE A 339 -1.47 21.30 24.84
N ARG A 340 -1.52 20.27 24.00
CA ARG A 340 -0.45 19.27 23.85
C ARG A 340 0.06 19.29 22.42
N ALA A 341 1.38 19.26 22.26
CA ALA A 341 2.00 19.00 20.98
C ALA A 341 1.64 17.57 20.54
N ALA A 342 0.93 17.43 19.43
CA ALA A 342 0.71 16.18 18.72
C ALA A 342 1.63 16.15 17.50
N ALA A 343 2.43 15.11 17.37
CA ALA A 343 3.20 14.88 16.16
C ALA A 343 2.24 14.57 15.00
N ARG A 344 2.31 15.35 13.93
CA ARG A 344 1.64 15.06 12.66
C ARG A 344 2.68 14.83 11.59
N THR A 345 2.49 13.76 10.84
CA THR A 345 3.24 13.48 9.62
C THR A 345 2.97 14.59 8.60
N GLY A 346 4.01 15.10 7.95
CA GLY A 346 3.85 16.09 6.89
C GLY A 346 3.15 15.51 5.63
N PRO A 347 2.81 16.36 4.65
CA PRO A 347 2.24 15.90 3.39
C PRO A 347 3.21 14.99 2.63
N ARG A 348 2.73 13.81 2.21
CA ARG A 348 3.53 12.84 1.45
C ARG A 348 4.03 13.45 0.13
N ARG A 349 5.27 13.10 -0.22
CA ARG A 349 5.84 13.37 -1.54
C ARG A 349 5.81 12.10 -2.36
N TRP A 350 5.56 12.24 -3.66
CA TRP A 350 5.33 11.13 -4.58
C TRP A 350 6.31 11.18 -5.75
N GLN A 351 6.72 10.01 -6.25
CA GLN A 351 7.62 9.87 -7.39
C GLN A 351 7.26 8.64 -8.21
N ALA A 352 7.82 8.54 -9.42
CA ALA A 352 7.73 7.33 -10.24
C ALA A 352 8.26 6.10 -9.48
N THR A 353 7.50 5.01 -9.48
CA THR A 353 8.00 3.70 -9.06
C THR A 353 8.88 3.08 -10.15
N ASN A 354 9.69 2.09 -9.78
CA ASN A 354 10.29 1.20 -10.76
C ASN A 354 9.26 0.12 -11.14
N PRO A 355 9.09 -0.22 -12.42
CA PRO A 355 8.24 -1.35 -12.83
C PRO A 355 8.66 -2.66 -12.13
N ALA A 356 7.71 -3.53 -11.86
CA ALA A 356 7.96 -4.83 -11.24
C ALA A 356 7.95 -5.95 -12.28
N ILE A 357 8.83 -6.93 -12.09
CA ILE A 357 8.91 -8.14 -12.91
C ILE A 357 8.68 -9.37 -12.03
N VAL A 358 7.88 -10.30 -12.54
CA VAL A 358 7.54 -11.57 -11.88
C VAL A 358 7.86 -12.70 -12.84
N LEU A 359 8.43 -13.78 -12.31
CA LEU A 359 8.68 -15.03 -13.02
C LEU A 359 7.86 -16.14 -12.37
N GLN A 360 7.26 -16.99 -13.20
CA GLN A 360 6.65 -18.24 -12.79
C GLN A 360 7.50 -19.41 -13.28
N GLY A 361 7.64 -20.47 -12.47
CA GLY A 361 8.42 -21.66 -12.85
C GLY A 361 9.93 -21.50 -12.72
N ALA A 362 10.38 -20.51 -11.92
CA ALA A 362 11.79 -20.22 -11.69
C ALA A 362 12.48 -21.17 -10.68
N ALA A 363 11.76 -22.17 -10.18
CA ALA A 363 12.11 -23.04 -9.07
C ALA A 363 12.55 -22.24 -7.84
N ARG A 364 11.61 -21.48 -7.26
CA ARG A 364 11.85 -20.66 -6.06
C ARG A 364 12.41 -21.52 -4.93
N SER A 365 13.34 -20.94 -4.18
CA SER A 365 13.82 -21.57 -2.97
C SER A 365 12.75 -21.47 -1.88
N ALA A 366 12.46 -22.59 -1.23
CA ALA A 366 11.51 -22.69 -0.12
C ALA A 366 12.21 -22.97 1.23
N LYS A 367 13.52 -22.68 1.30
CA LYS A 367 14.32 -22.87 2.53
C LYS A 367 13.93 -21.97 3.72
N HIS A 368 13.01 -21.04 3.49
CA HIS A 368 12.50 -20.01 4.40
C HIS A 368 10.96 -20.06 4.46
N GLY A 369 10.38 -21.26 4.48
CA GLY A 369 8.94 -21.52 4.54
C GLY A 369 8.31 -21.99 3.21
N GLY A 370 7.13 -22.59 3.30
CA GLY A 370 6.29 -22.97 2.14
C GLY A 370 6.67 -24.26 1.40
N ASP A 371 7.57 -25.09 1.95
CA ASP A 371 7.86 -26.46 1.46
C ASP A 371 7.30 -27.56 2.36
N GLY A 372 6.51 -27.21 3.38
CA GLY A 372 5.97 -28.15 4.37
C GLY A 372 7.02 -28.72 5.33
N ARG A 373 8.25 -28.21 5.34
CA ARG A 373 9.31 -28.63 6.28
C ARG A 373 9.27 -27.89 7.61
N PHE A 374 8.53 -26.80 7.67
CA PHE A 374 8.19 -26.05 8.88
C PHE A 374 7.01 -26.70 9.60
N GLY A 375 6.74 -26.30 10.84
CA GLY A 375 5.59 -26.79 11.59
C GLY A 375 4.25 -26.38 10.98
N GLU A 376 3.15 -26.90 11.53
CA GLU A 376 1.79 -26.59 11.06
C GLU A 376 1.47 -25.08 11.09
N ASN A 377 2.18 -24.30 11.92
CA ASN A 377 2.03 -22.86 12.03
C ASN A 377 3.13 -22.08 11.25
N ASP A 378 3.85 -22.74 10.34
CA ASP A 378 5.03 -22.23 9.62
C ASP A 378 6.21 -21.85 10.55
N ASP A 379 6.25 -22.45 11.74
CA ASP A 379 7.27 -22.26 12.76
C ASP A 379 8.47 -23.20 12.59
N LEU A 380 9.67 -22.73 12.93
CA LEU A 380 10.89 -23.51 12.85
C LEU A 380 11.02 -24.47 14.04
N ILE A 381 10.92 -25.78 13.77
CA ILE A 381 10.96 -26.83 14.80
C ILE A 381 12.40 -27.07 15.29
N CYS A 382 12.68 -26.66 16.53
CA CYS A 382 13.94 -26.87 17.24
C CYS A 382 13.89 -28.11 18.15
N ARG A 383 15.06 -28.67 18.49
CA ARG A 383 15.20 -29.83 19.39
C ARG A 383 16.10 -29.53 20.58
N LEU A 384 16.04 -30.36 21.62
CA LEU A 384 16.99 -30.31 22.73
C LEU A 384 18.16 -31.26 22.47
N GLU A 385 19.31 -31.00 23.10
CA GLU A 385 20.50 -31.85 22.96
C GLU A 385 20.28 -33.33 23.34
N ALA A 386 19.27 -33.63 24.17
CA ALA A 386 18.90 -34.98 24.58
C ALA A 386 18.08 -35.74 23.51
N ASP A 387 17.55 -35.03 22.52
CA ASP A 387 16.61 -35.57 21.52
C ASP A 387 17.33 -36.12 20.27
N VAL A 388 18.66 -36.03 20.22
CA VAL A 388 19.50 -36.44 19.10
C VAL A 388 19.31 -37.93 18.75
N VAL A 389 19.26 -38.25 17.47
CA VAL A 389 19.12 -39.62 16.97
C VAL A 389 20.42 -40.38 17.19
N THR A 390 20.36 -41.47 17.96
CA THR A 390 21.52 -42.32 18.22
C THR A 390 21.54 -43.59 17.37
N ALA A 391 20.38 -43.98 16.82
CA ALA A 391 20.24 -45.12 15.93
C ALA A 391 19.05 -44.97 14.98
N PHE A 392 19.26 -45.35 13.71
CA PHE A 392 18.21 -45.51 12.69
C PHE A 392 18.48 -46.83 11.95
N GLY A 393 17.64 -47.83 12.23
CA GLY A 393 17.67 -49.17 11.63
C GLY A 393 16.29 -49.63 11.16
N ILE A 394 16.10 -50.95 11.06
CA ILE A 394 14.85 -51.59 10.62
C ILE A 394 14.41 -52.73 11.54
N THR A 395 13.09 -52.97 11.61
CA THR A 395 12.53 -54.01 12.47
C THR A 395 13.01 -55.41 12.09
N GLY A 396 13.53 -56.16 13.07
CA GLY A 396 14.03 -57.53 12.89
C GLY A 396 15.43 -57.63 12.27
N GLY A 397 16.13 -56.51 12.03
CA GLY A 397 17.46 -56.46 11.41
C GLY A 397 18.64 -56.87 12.30
N GLY A 398 18.42 -57.17 13.58
CA GLY A 398 19.47 -57.57 14.54
C GLY A 398 20.46 -56.45 14.89
N ALA A 399 20.30 -55.83 16.07
CA ALA A 399 21.24 -54.87 16.69
C ALA A 399 21.85 -53.78 15.79
N GLY A 400 21.21 -53.41 14.68
CA GLY A 400 21.79 -52.55 13.64
C GLY A 400 21.19 -51.14 13.62
N GLY A 401 22.02 -50.14 13.37
CA GLY A 401 21.59 -48.77 13.08
C GLY A 401 22.26 -47.67 13.90
N ALA A 402 23.05 -48.02 14.93
CA ALA A 402 23.74 -47.05 15.78
C ALA A 402 24.87 -46.34 15.03
N GLY A 403 24.77 -45.03 14.80
CA GLY A 403 25.78 -44.28 14.05
C GLY A 403 27.16 -44.29 14.72
N ALA A 404 27.21 -44.32 16.05
CA ALA A 404 28.46 -44.34 16.81
C ALA A 404 29.35 -45.57 16.51
N SER A 405 28.79 -46.72 16.11
CA SER A 405 29.61 -47.89 15.73
C SER A 405 30.35 -47.70 14.40
N MET A 406 29.85 -46.78 13.57
CA MET A 406 30.41 -46.45 12.26
C MET A 406 31.47 -45.35 12.34
N LEU A 407 31.75 -44.82 13.54
CA LEU A 407 32.74 -43.78 13.76
C LEU A 407 33.96 -44.34 14.53
N PRO A 408 35.14 -43.73 14.38
CA PRO A 408 36.30 -44.02 15.23
C PRO A 408 35.99 -43.73 16.70
N ALA A 409 36.68 -44.42 17.62
CA ALA A 409 36.54 -44.12 19.05
C ALA A 409 37.03 -42.69 19.36
N ALA A 410 36.17 -41.89 20.01
CA ALA A 410 36.42 -40.49 20.36
C ALA A 410 36.90 -39.64 19.16
N PRO A 411 36.07 -39.51 18.09
CA PRO A 411 36.52 -39.03 16.78
C PRO A 411 36.98 -37.56 16.77
N LEU A 412 36.56 -36.76 17.75
CA LEU A 412 36.88 -35.33 17.87
C LEU A 412 37.80 -35.01 19.07
N ALA A 413 38.31 -36.03 19.78
CA ALA A 413 39.20 -35.82 20.93
C ALA A 413 40.50 -35.04 20.64
N PRO A 414 41.09 -35.09 19.41
CA PRO A 414 42.26 -34.27 19.09
C PRO A 414 42.02 -32.75 19.06
N ILE A 415 40.76 -32.29 18.98
CA ILE A 415 40.46 -30.86 18.84
C ILE A 415 40.78 -30.12 20.16
N PRO A 416 41.61 -29.07 20.14
CA PRO A 416 41.93 -28.28 21.32
C PRO A 416 40.70 -27.63 21.96
N ALA A 417 40.62 -27.65 23.29
CA ALA A 417 39.51 -27.03 24.05
C ALA A 417 39.39 -25.51 23.81
N ASP A 418 40.48 -24.83 23.45
CA ASP A 418 40.54 -23.39 23.18
C ASP A 418 39.68 -22.97 21.97
N TYR A 419 39.32 -23.90 21.08
CA TYR A 419 38.36 -23.65 20.01
C TYR A 419 36.92 -23.48 20.50
N GLY A 420 36.63 -23.84 21.76
CA GLY A 420 35.33 -23.65 22.38
C GLY A 420 34.22 -24.53 21.79
N MET A 421 34.56 -25.72 21.27
CA MET A 421 33.60 -26.65 20.67
C MET A 421 32.56 -27.12 21.70
N PRO A 422 31.25 -26.91 21.47
CA PRO A 422 30.20 -27.44 22.34
C PRO A 422 30.21 -28.98 22.38
N ALA A 423 29.95 -29.57 23.54
CA ALA A 423 30.01 -31.03 23.72
C ALA A 423 28.98 -31.79 22.85
N VAL A 424 27.82 -31.18 22.58
CA VAL A 424 26.73 -31.73 21.77
C VAL A 424 27.13 -32.01 20.32
N VAL A 425 28.17 -31.36 19.80
CA VAL A 425 28.73 -31.60 18.45
C VAL A 425 29.10 -33.07 18.25
N VAL A 426 29.64 -33.73 19.28
CA VAL A 426 29.98 -35.16 19.21
C VAL A 426 28.73 -36.03 19.05
N ALA A 427 27.63 -35.65 19.71
CA ALA A 427 26.35 -36.34 19.57
C ALA A 427 25.76 -36.13 18.17
N LEU A 428 25.81 -34.91 17.63
CA LEU A 428 25.36 -34.62 16.26
C LEU A 428 26.17 -35.34 15.19
N LEU A 429 27.48 -35.55 15.39
CA LEU A 429 28.28 -36.38 14.49
C LEU A 429 27.82 -37.85 14.51
N GLY A 430 27.46 -38.37 15.69
CA GLY A 430 26.83 -39.68 15.83
C GLY A 430 25.45 -39.77 15.17
N GLU A 431 24.67 -38.70 15.23
CA GLU A 431 23.40 -38.57 14.50
C GLU A 431 23.62 -38.53 12.99
N LEU A 432 24.58 -37.75 12.48
CA LEU A 432 24.92 -37.75 11.05
C LEU A 432 25.18 -39.18 10.55
N ALA A 433 25.99 -39.96 11.27
CA ALA A 433 26.26 -41.36 10.92
C ALA A 433 25.03 -42.29 11.09
N SER A 434 24.06 -41.91 11.92
CA SER A 434 22.79 -42.62 12.07
C SER A 434 21.81 -42.28 10.95
N LEU A 435 21.85 -41.06 10.40
CA LEU A 435 20.94 -40.61 9.35
C LEU A 435 21.47 -40.90 7.95
N ASP A 436 22.78 -40.86 7.74
CA ASP A 436 23.41 -41.03 6.43
C ASP A 436 23.27 -42.47 5.90
N PRO A 437 22.68 -42.67 4.69
CA PRO A 437 22.67 -43.98 4.02
C PRO A 437 24.07 -44.55 3.78
N GLY A 438 25.08 -43.71 3.53
CA GLY A 438 26.46 -44.16 3.35
C GLY A 438 27.10 -44.73 4.63
N SER A 439 26.46 -44.52 5.78
CA SER A 439 26.92 -44.99 7.10
C SER A 439 26.10 -46.18 7.58
N ALA A 440 25.37 -46.87 6.69
CA ALA A 440 24.61 -48.05 7.06
C ALA A 440 25.56 -49.21 7.45
N PRO A 441 25.37 -49.86 8.62
CA PRO A 441 26.29 -50.92 9.10
C PRO A 441 26.33 -52.20 8.26
N ASP A 442 25.29 -52.44 7.45
CA ASP A 442 25.12 -53.58 6.53
C ASP A 442 25.53 -53.24 5.09
N LEU A 443 26.07 -52.04 4.87
CA LEU A 443 26.43 -51.55 3.54
C LEU A 443 27.60 -52.32 2.91
N ASP A 444 28.52 -52.84 3.71
CA ASP A 444 29.65 -53.65 3.25
C ASP A 444 29.24 -55.03 2.72
N GLN A 445 28.05 -55.50 3.09
CA GLN A 445 27.45 -56.76 2.64
C GLN A 445 26.53 -56.57 1.42
N ALA A 446 26.18 -55.33 1.09
CA ALA A 446 25.23 -55.03 0.03
C ALA A 446 25.83 -55.24 -1.37
N THR A 447 24.99 -55.70 -2.29
CA THR A 447 25.32 -55.90 -3.70
C THR A 447 24.26 -55.25 -4.60
N ALA A 448 24.51 -55.15 -5.90
CA ALA A 448 23.56 -54.56 -6.84
C ALA A 448 22.20 -55.31 -6.90
N THR A 449 22.17 -56.58 -6.50
CA THR A 449 20.96 -57.43 -6.48
C THR A 449 20.38 -57.65 -5.08
N ASP A 450 21.08 -57.22 -4.03
CA ASP A 450 20.69 -57.34 -2.63
C ASP A 450 21.17 -56.08 -1.88
N PRO A 451 20.43 -54.96 -1.98
CA PRO A 451 20.84 -53.68 -1.40
C PRO A 451 20.68 -53.68 0.12
N SER A 452 21.45 -52.83 0.81
CA SER A 452 21.32 -52.62 2.26
C SER A 452 19.92 -52.13 2.62
N PRO A 453 19.14 -52.89 3.42
CA PRO A 453 17.83 -52.45 3.86
C PRO A 453 17.89 -51.24 4.83
N ILE A 454 18.96 -51.09 5.62
CA ILE A 454 19.12 -49.90 6.49
C ILE A 454 19.39 -48.65 5.65
N ALA A 455 20.27 -48.72 4.65
CA ALA A 455 20.53 -47.60 3.75
C ALA A 455 19.25 -47.18 2.99
N ALA A 456 18.49 -48.15 2.50
CA ALA A 456 17.21 -47.90 1.82
C ALA A 456 16.15 -47.31 2.76
N ALA A 457 16.09 -47.71 4.04
CA ALA A 457 15.18 -47.10 5.01
C ALA A 457 15.52 -45.63 5.30
N ARG A 458 16.81 -45.32 5.46
CA ARG A 458 17.29 -43.94 5.62
C ARG A 458 17.01 -43.12 4.37
N ALA A 459 17.23 -43.69 3.18
CA ALA A 459 16.92 -43.06 1.89
C ALA A 459 15.44 -42.68 1.72
N ARG A 460 14.54 -43.61 2.08
CA ARG A 460 13.08 -43.37 2.01
C ARG A 460 12.62 -42.21 2.90
N TRP A 461 13.24 -42.03 4.07
CA TRP A 461 12.87 -40.94 4.97
C TRP A 461 13.08 -39.56 4.33
N TRP A 462 14.28 -39.24 3.84
CA TRP A 462 14.48 -37.91 3.23
C TRP A 462 13.83 -37.76 1.86
N GLN A 463 13.50 -38.86 1.16
CA GLN A 463 12.61 -38.81 -0.01
C GLN A 463 11.19 -38.32 0.35
N SER A 464 10.77 -38.42 1.62
CA SER A 464 9.50 -37.87 2.09
C SER A 464 9.50 -36.35 2.25
N PHE A 465 10.64 -35.68 2.08
CA PHE A 465 10.70 -34.21 2.15
C PHE A 465 10.15 -33.51 0.89
N ALA A 466 9.74 -34.28 -0.12
CA ALA A 466 9.03 -33.76 -1.27
C ALA A 466 7.58 -33.41 -0.89
N ALA A 467 7.08 -32.29 -1.44
CA ALA A 467 5.73 -31.82 -1.14
C ALA A 467 4.66 -32.91 -1.38
N GLY A 468 3.79 -33.12 -0.39
CA GLY A 468 2.70 -34.10 -0.46
C GLY A 468 3.09 -35.55 -0.18
N ALA A 469 4.34 -35.85 0.17
CA ALA A 469 4.74 -37.19 0.60
C ALA A 469 4.35 -37.48 2.06
N ASP A 470 3.98 -38.73 2.35
CA ASP A 470 3.59 -39.19 3.69
C ASP A 470 4.81 -39.74 4.44
N GLU A 471 5.31 -38.98 5.42
CA GLU A 471 6.45 -39.37 6.26
C GLU A 471 6.19 -40.68 7.02
N ALA A 472 4.96 -40.90 7.53
CA ALA A 472 4.63 -42.10 8.29
C ALA A 472 4.69 -43.36 7.40
N MET A 473 4.27 -43.23 6.14
CA MET A 473 4.43 -44.28 5.14
C MET A 473 5.91 -44.50 4.78
N ALA A 474 6.70 -43.44 4.64
CA ALA A 474 8.13 -43.53 4.33
C ALA A 474 8.93 -44.22 5.44
N LEU A 475 8.57 -43.98 6.70
CA LEU A 475 9.19 -44.55 7.89
C LEU A 475 8.63 -45.94 8.28
N ALA A 476 7.71 -46.51 7.50
CA ALA A 476 7.14 -47.82 7.80
C ALA A 476 8.23 -48.92 7.88
N GLY A 477 8.31 -49.57 9.05
CA GLY A 477 9.29 -50.63 9.34
C GLY A 477 10.67 -50.14 9.81
N ALA A 478 10.85 -48.83 10.01
CA ALA A 478 12.05 -48.26 10.62
C ALA A 478 12.02 -48.39 12.15
N GLU A 479 13.20 -48.59 12.75
CA GLU A 479 13.43 -48.49 14.20
C GLU A 479 14.37 -47.32 14.48
N ILE A 480 13.85 -46.26 15.13
CA ILE A 480 14.58 -45.02 15.40
C ILE A 480 14.68 -44.82 16.92
N THR A 481 15.88 -44.47 17.40
CA THR A 481 16.12 -44.08 18.78
C THR A 481 16.51 -42.60 18.82
N GLY A 482 15.67 -41.76 19.43
CA GLY A 482 15.76 -40.31 19.42
C GLY A 482 14.57 -39.67 18.69
N ILE A 483 14.62 -38.35 18.46
CA ILE A 483 13.64 -37.60 17.67
C ILE A 483 14.31 -37.17 16.37
N LEU A 484 13.71 -37.46 15.22
CA LEU A 484 14.26 -37.04 13.92
C LEU A 484 14.41 -35.51 13.86
N PRO A 485 15.48 -34.98 13.25
CA PRO A 485 15.64 -33.54 13.06
C PRO A 485 14.58 -32.98 12.10
N SER A 486 14.32 -31.68 12.20
CA SER A 486 13.52 -30.97 11.21
C SER A 486 14.09 -31.22 9.80
N PRO A 487 13.24 -31.48 8.79
CA PRO A 487 13.69 -31.62 7.41
C PRO A 487 14.49 -30.41 6.89
N VAL A 488 14.31 -29.21 7.47
CA VAL A 488 15.12 -28.02 7.16
C VAL A 488 16.62 -28.27 7.40
N ALA A 489 16.97 -29.06 8.43
CA ALA A 489 18.35 -29.36 8.77
C ALA A 489 19.00 -30.43 7.89
N ILE A 490 18.24 -31.10 7.00
CA ILE A 490 18.72 -32.27 6.27
C ILE A 490 18.65 -32.03 4.78
N THR A 491 19.82 -32.02 4.16
CA THR A 491 19.98 -31.85 2.73
C THR A 491 20.20 -33.20 2.07
N PRO A 492 19.24 -33.68 1.28
CA PRO A 492 19.43 -34.87 0.46
C PRO A 492 20.37 -34.59 -0.72
N PRO A 493 20.89 -35.63 -1.40
CA PRO A 493 21.69 -35.46 -2.62
C PRO A 493 20.89 -34.79 -3.73
N LEU A 494 21.04 -33.48 -3.85
CA LEU A 494 20.40 -32.63 -4.83
C LEU A 494 21.45 -31.68 -5.41
N ARG A 495 21.25 -31.28 -6.66
CA ARG A 495 21.93 -30.11 -7.23
C ARG A 495 21.12 -28.88 -6.83
N PRO A 496 21.64 -28.05 -5.90
CA PRO A 496 20.87 -26.94 -5.38
C PRO A 496 20.63 -25.91 -6.47
N TRP A 497 19.46 -25.27 -6.42
CA TRP A 497 19.15 -24.09 -7.20
C TRP A 497 18.36 -23.13 -6.31
N THR A 498 18.92 -21.94 -6.06
CA THR A 498 18.26 -20.89 -5.29
C THR A 498 18.29 -19.59 -6.08
N PRO A 499 17.25 -19.28 -6.87
CA PRO A 499 17.24 -18.07 -7.70
C PRO A 499 17.27 -16.84 -6.78
N LEU A 500 18.29 -16.01 -6.93
CA LEU A 500 18.51 -14.84 -6.06
C LEU A 500 18.28 -13.51 -6.77
N HIS A 501 18.71 -13.40 -8.03
CA HIS A 501 18.59 -12.16 -8.75
C HIS A 501 18.33 -12.36 -10.24
N LEU A 502 17.80 -11.31 -10.83
CA LEU A 502 17.59 -11.17 -12.26
C LEU A 502 18.48 -10.06 -12.80
N ASP A 503 19.41 -10.42 -13.69
CA ASP A 503 20.09 -9.44 -14.53
C ASP A 503 19.18 -9.15 -15.73
N TRP A 504 19.02 -7.87 -16.05
CA TRP A 504 18.09 -7.44 -17.10
C TRP A 504 18.68 -6.33 -17.96
N THR A 505 18.26 -6.31 -19.22
CA THR A 505 18.43 -5.20 -20.16
C THR A 505 17.07 -4.84 -20.76
N VAL A 506 16.73 -3.56 -20.72
CA VAL A 506 15.49 -3.00 -21.26
C VAL A 506 15.79 -1.81 -22.16
N SER A 507 14.97 -1.62 -23.18
CA SER A 507 14.96 -0.45 -24.04
C SER A 507 13.88 0.51 -23.55
N TYR A 508 14.26 1.72 -23.15
CA TYR A 508 13.33 2.80 -22.85
C TYR A 508 13.16 3.72 -24.06
N LEU A 509 11.94 3.83 -24.58
CA LEU A 509 11.57 4.72 -25.68
C LEU A 509 10.81 5.92 -25.12
N PRO A 510 11.46 7.08 -24.92
CA PRO A 510 10.80 8.25 -24.35
C PRO A 510 9.72 8.79 -25.30
N SER A 511 8.58 9.19 -24.74
CA SER A 511 7.51 9.85 -25.50
C SER A 511 8.03 11.20 -26.06
N PRO A 512 7.73 11.56 -27.33
CA PRO A 512 8.23 12.79 -27.94
C PRO A 512 7.66 14.07 -27.32
N HIS A 513 6.42 14.04 -26.82
CA HIS A 513 5.69 15.22 -26.30
C HIS A 513 5.29 15.11 -24.82
N GLY A 514 5.83 14.12 -24.10
CA GLY A 514 5.73 14.00 -22.64
C GLY A 514 4.31 13.67 -22.18
N THR A 515 3.64 14.62 -21.53
CA THR A 515 2.25 14.51 -21.08
C THR A 515 1.23 14.64 -22.21
N HIS A 516 1.59 15.27 -23.34
CA HIS A 516 0.65 15.53 -24.44
C HIS A 516 0.36 14.30 -25.31
N ASP A 517 1.17 13.24 -25.18
CA ASP A 517 0.93 11.97 -25.88
C ASP A 517 -0.07 11.07 -25.13
N TRP A 518 -0.67 11.57 -24.04
CA TRP A 518 -1.55 10.84 -23.13
C TRP A 518 -2.84 11.62 -22.85
N ASP A 519 -3.93 10.88 -22.68
CA ASP A 519 -5.23 11.45 -22.30
C ASP A 519 -5.41 11.37 -20.78
N LEU A 520 -5.79 12.47 -20.13
CA LEU A 520 -6.04 12.52 -18.69
C LEU A 520 -7.50 12.12 -18.38
N GLY A 521 -7.68 10.93 -17.80
CA GLY A 521 -8.96 10.44 -17.30
C GLY A 521 -9.29 10.93 -15.88
N ASP A 522 -10.28 10.30 -15.25
CA ASP A 522 -10.77 10.69 -13.91
C ASP A 522 -9.74 10.48 -12.79
N SER A 523 -8.96 9.41 -12.86
CA SER A 523 -7.97 9.05 -11.85
C SER A 523 -6.52 9.12 -12.36
N ASP A 524 -6.28 8.86 -13.65
CA ASP A 524 -4.93 8.72 -14.20
C ASP A 524 -4.89 8.90 -15.74
N PHE A 525 -3.68 8.84 -16.31
CA PHE A 525 -3.45 8.84 -17.75
C PHE A 525 -3.82 7.51 -18.41
N SER A 526 -4.38 7.60 -19.62
CA SER A 526 -4.58 6.51 -20.57
C SER A 526 -3.91 6.82 -21.90
N LEU A 527 -3.51 5.78 -22.63
CA LEU A 527 -3.06 5.94 -24.01
C LEU A 527 -4.26 6.20 -24.94
N PRO A 528 -4.08 7.01 -26.00
CA PRO A 528 -5.05 7.09 -27.08
C PRO A 528 -5.14 5.74 -27.81
N SER A 529 -6.24 5.53 -28.55
CA SER A 529 -6.50 4.27 -29.28
C SER A 529 -5.40 3.89 -30.30
N THR A 530 -4.69 4.89 -30.82
CA THR A 530 -3.54 4.74 -31.73
C THR A 530 -2.36 5.52 -31.15
N PRO A 531 -1.56 4.91 -30.25
CA PRO A 531 -0.45 5.60 -29.61
C PRO A 531 0.68 5.91 -30.59
N ALA A 532 1.28 7.09 -30.45
CA ALA A 532 2.45 7.49 -31.23
C ALA A 532 3.72 6.84 -30.64
N VAL A 533 4.04 5.63 -31.10
CA VAL A 533 5.24 4.91 -30.67
C VAL A 533 6.49 5.50 -31.35
N PRO A 534 7.52 5.90 -30.59
CA PRO A 534 8.80 6.35 -31.15
C PRO A 534 9.48 5.28 -32.00
N ALA A 535 10.32 5.71 -32.95
CA ALA A 535 11.18 4.80 -33.68
C ALA A 535 12.25 4.16 -32.76
N ASP A 536 12.71 2.95 -33.12
CA ASP A 536 13.65 2.17 -32.31
C ASP A 536 15.01 2.87 -32.09
N ASP A 537 15.40 3.81 -32.95
CA ASP A 537 16.64 4.58 -32.81
C ASP A 537 16.60 5.60 -31.66
N ALA A 538 15.40 5.93 -31.16
CA ALA A 538 15.20 6.73 -29.95
C ALA A 538 15.36 5.91 -28.66
N ALA A 539 15.48 4.58 -28.74
CA ALA A 539 15.58 3.71 -27.58
C ALA A 539 16.89 3.93 -26.81
N VAL A 540 16.77 4.01 -25.48
CA VAL A 540 17.89 4.04 -24.55
C VAL A 540 17.96 2.70 -23.84
N ALA A 541 19.04 1.95 -24.08
CA ALA A 541 19.30 0.71 -23.38
C ALA A 541 19.70 0.99 -21.92
N ILE A 542 18.99 0.35 -20.99
CA ILE A 542 19.20 0.44 -19.55
C ILE A 542 19.39 -0.99 -19.06
N SER A 543 20.40 -1.24 -18.23
CA SER A 543 20.65 -2.56 -17.67
C SER A 543 20.80 -2.48 -16.16
N GLY A 544 20.43 -3.54 -15.46
CA GLY A 544 20.48 -3.58 -14.02
C GLY A 544 20.37 -4.99 -13.48
N ARG A 545 20.42 -5.06 -12.16
CA ARG A 545 20.24 -6.28 -11.37
C ARG A 545 19.12 -6.02 -10.37
N SER A 546 18.24 -7.00 -10.22
CA SER A 546 17.13 -6.95 -9.28
C SER A 546 17.15 -8.18 -8.38
N LEU A 547 17.17 -8.00 -7.06
CA LEU A 547 16.96 -9.10 -6.14
C LEU A 547 15.55 -9.66 -6.30
N LEU A 548 15.44 -10.98 -6.23
CA LEU A 548 14.18 -11.71 -6.32
C LEU A 548 13.75 -12.15 -4.93
N SER A 549 12.45 -12.08 -4.68
CA SER A 549 11.83 -12.55 -3.45
C SER A 549 10.61 -13.40 -3.75
N ALA A 550 10.18 -14.19 -2.77
CA ALA A 550 8.91 -14.93 -2.81
C ALA A 550 7.68 -14.05 -2.51
N ALA A 551 7.83 -12.72 -2.45
CA ALA A 551 6.72 -11.81 -2.19
C ALA A 551 5.51 -12.00 -3.13
N PRO A 552 5.69 -12.26 -4.45
CA PRO A 552 4.58 -12.62 -5.34
C PRO A 552 3.76 -13.83 -4.89
N SER A 553 4.44 -14.90 -4.44
CA SER A 553 3.78 -16.13 -3.96
C SER A 553 2.96 -15.84 -2.70
N ARG A 554 3.58 -15.18 -1.72
CA ARG A 554 2.92 -14.80 -0.45
C ARG A 554 1.71 -13.88 -0.68
N LEU A 555 1.81 -12.91 -1.60
CA LEU A 555 0.67 -12.05 -1.94
C LEU A 555 -0.53 -12.86 -2.46
N LEU A 556 -0.28 -13.89 -3.27
CA LEU A 556 -1.32 -14.74 -3.84
C LEU A 556 -1.95 -15.69 -2.81
N GLU A 557 -1.14 -16.27 -1.93
CA GLU A 557 -1.59 -17.11 -0.81
C GLU A 557 -2.63 -16.40 0.06
N PHE A 558 -2.41 -15.13 0.42
CA PHE A 558 -3.39 -14.34 1.17
C PHE A 558 -4.68 -14.02 0.37
N ALA A 559 -4.57 -13.95 -0.95
CA ALA A 559 -5.67 -13.56 -1.82
C ALA A 559 -6.57 -14.74 -2.23
N ILE A 560 -6.07 -15.98 -2.27
CA ILE A 560 -6.82 -17.15 -2.75
C ILE A 560 -6.83 -18.24 -1.67
N ALA A 561 -8.01 -18.48 -1.09
CA ALA A 561 -8.18 -19.34 0.08
C ALA A 561 -7.96 -20.85 -0.14
N ASP A 562 -7.71 -21.31 -1.38
CA ASP A 562 -7.75 -22.74 -1.74
C ASP A 562 -6.68 -23.17 -2.77
N GLY A 563 -5.53 -22.46 -2.88
CA GLY A 563 -4.52 -22.85 -3.87
C GLY A 563 -3.17 -22.11 -3.88
N GLY A 564 -2.80 -21.44 -2.78
CA GLY A 564 -1.57 -20.64 -2.71
C GLY A 564 -0.28 -21.43 -2.95
N ASP A 565 -0.20 -22.66 -2.42
CA ASP A 565 0.99 -23.53 -2.54
C ASP A 565 1.27 -24.02 -3.97
N ALA A 566 0.39 -23.74 -4.94
CA ALA A 566 0.53 -24.22 -6.31
C ALA A 566 1.41 -23.33 -7.21
N PHE A 567 1.71 -22.08 -6.83
CA PHE A 567 2.38 -21.12 -7.71
C PHE A 567 3.84 -20.88 -7.31
N ASP A 568 4.76 -21.31 -8.17
CA ASP A 568 6.18 -21.02 -8.09
C ASP A 568 6.48 -19.61 -8.62
N LEU A 569 6.19 -18.57 -7.82
CA LEU A 569 6.38 -17.17 -8.22
C LEU A 569 7.52 -16.49 -7.45
N VAL A 570 8.41 -15.85 -8.21
CA VAL A 570 9.44 -14.94 -7.68
C VAL A 570 9.42 -13.62 -8.43
N GLY A 571 9.77 -12.53 -7.76
CA GLY A 571 9.75 -11.23 -8.40
C GLY A 571 10.43 -10.14 -7.60
N GLY A 572 10.60 -9.00 -8.27
CA GLY A 572 11.25 -7.81 -7.74
C GLY A 572 10.99 -6.61 -8.64
N ALA A 573 11.35 -5.42 -8.17
CA ALA A 573 11.33 -4.22 -9.00
C ALA A 573 12.54 -4.20 -9.95
N LEU A 574 12.43 -3.56 -11.12
CA LEU A 574 13.58 -3.19 -11.96
C LEU A 574 14.39 -2.08 -11.27
N GLU A 575 15.09 -2.46 -10.20
CA GLU A 575 15.81 -1.54 -9.33
C GLU A 575 16.80 -0.69 -10.11
N SER A 576 17.01 0.54 -9.68
CA SER A 576 17.85 1.50 -10.41
C SER A 576 17.30 2.03 -11.74
N PHE A 577 16.17 1.53 -12.28
CA PHE A 577 15.62 2.05 -13.55
C PHE A 577 15.40 3.57 -13.52
N THR A 578 14.61 4.07 -12.56
CA THR A 578 14.34 5.51 -12.40
C THR A 578 15.62 6.30 -12.03
N ALA A 579 16.52 5.69 -11.26
CA ALA A 579 17.80 6.30 -10.91
C ALA A 579 18.69 6.48 -12.15
N GLN A 580 18.75 5.50 -13.04
CA GLN A 580 19.49 5.57 -14.31
C GLN A 580 18.90 6.58 -15.28
N LEU A 581 17.57 6.72 -15.35
CA LEU A 581 16.92 7.80 -16.12
C LEU A 581 17.35 9.20 -15.63
N ARG A 582 17.70 9.33 -14.36
CA ARG A 582 18.23 10.57 -13.75
C ARG A 582 19.76 10.65 -13.81
N GLY A 583 20.44 9.58 -14.24
CA GLY A 583 21.87 9.41 -14.10
C GLY A 583 22.35 9.56 -12.66
N ASP A 584 21.50 9.17 -11.71
CA ASP A 584 21.85 9.08 -10.30
C ASP A 584 22.87 7.93 -10.12
N PRO A 585 23.85 8.11 -9.24
CA PRO A 585 24.90 7.12 -9.03
C PRO A 585 24.30 5.84 -8.39
N LEU A 586 24.57 4.69 -9.00
CA LEU A 586 24.21 3.38 -8.45
C LEU A 586 25.26 2.82 -7.48
N THR A 587 26.35 3.55 -7.31
CA THR A 587 27.52 3.14 -6.54
C THR A 587 27.35 3.47 -5.06
N ALA A 588 27.73 2.51 -4.22
CA ALA A 588 27.77 2.64 -2.78
C ALA A 588 28.69 3.79 -2.32
N ARG A 589 28.26 4.57 -1.31
CA ARG A 589 29.10 5.56 -0.63
C ARG A 589 29.89 4.87 0.48
N VAL A 590 31.20 4.74 0.30
CA VAL A 590 32.11 4.14 1.28
C VAL A 590 32.79 5.24 2.10
N THR A 591 32.63 5.22 3.42
CA THR A 591 33.23 6.16 4.38
C THR A 591 34.30 5.45 5.24
N ALA A 592 35.15 6.23 5.92
CA ALA A 592 36.22 5.69 6.77
C ALA A 592 35.73 5.16 8.13
N ASP A 593 34.55 5.58 8.58
CA ASP A 593 33.92 5.14 9.83
C ASP A 593 32.79 4.14 9.54
N HIS A 594 33.04 2.88 9.85
CA HIS A 594 32.04 1.83 10.05
C HIS A 594 31.21 1.37 8.83
N GLY A 595 31.67 1.55 7.59
CA GLY A 595 31.07 0.86 6.43
C GLY A 595 29.59 1.17 6.18
N ARG A 596 29.04 2.22 6.80
CA ARG A 596 27.64 2.61 6.65
C ARG A 596 27.45 3.24 5.27
N LEU A 597 26.60 2.60 4.46
CA LEU A 597 26.18 3.10 3.16
C LEU A 597 25.16 4.23 3.36
N ASP A 598 25.56 5.46 3.06
CA ASP A 598 24.62 6.57 2.97
C ASP A 598 23.94 6.59 1.60
N ALA A 599 22.69 7.05 1.54
CA ALA A 599 22.01 7.33 0.28
C ALA A 599 22.88 8.19 -0.65
N PRO A 600 22.98 7.85 -1.94
CA PRO A 600 23.77 8.63 -2.87
C PRO A 600 23.20 10.04 -3.04
N ALA A 601 24.04 11.08 -2.93
CA ALA A 601 23.66 12.41 -3.38
C ALA A 601 23.61 12.44 -4.93
N PRO A 602 22.68 13.19 -5.56
CA PRO A 602 22.67 13.36 -7.02
C PRO A 602 24.02 13.82 -7.57
N ILE A 603 24.35 13.42 -8.80
CA ILE A 603 25.50 13.99 -9.53
C ILE A 603 25.11 15.38 -10.05
N ASP A 604 25.98 16.35 -9.81
CA ASP A 604 25.90 17.74 -10.30
C ASP A 604 27.24 18.09 -10.99
N PRO A 605 27.25 18.47 -12.29
CA PRO A 605 26.12 18.77 -13.16
C PRO A 605 25.37 17.55 -13.71
N ARG A 606 24.13 17.82 -14.12
CA ARG A 606 23.19 16.86 -14.74
C ARG A 606 23.78 16.19 -16.00
N PRO A 607 23.63 14.86 -16.16
CA PRO A 607 24.07 14.15 -17.37
C PRO A 607 23.15 14.40 -18.57
N ALA A 608 23.67 14.23 -19.79
CA ALA A 608 22.94 14.51 -21.03
C ALA A 608 21.69 13.64 -21.25
N HIS A 609 21.68 12.41 -20.70
CA HIS A 609 20.55 11.49 -20.79
C HIS A 609 19.51 11.67 -19.67
N PHE A 610 19.67 12.67 -18.79
CA PHE A 610 18.74 12.91 -17.70
C PHE A 610 17.30 13.10 -18.20
N ARG A 611 16.35 12.48 -17.50
CA ARG A 611 14.90 12.61 -17.73
C ARG A 611 14.19 13.02 -16.42
N PRO A 612 13.66 14.26 -16.32
CA PRO A 612 12.90 14.70 -15.14
C PRO A 612 11.51 14.05 -15.06
N LEU A 613 10.95 13.69 -16.22
CA LEU A 613 9.66 13.04 -16.38
C LEU A 613 9.87 11.69 -17.08
N ARG A 614 9.42 10.60 -16.46
CA ARG A 614 9.28 9.28 -17.07
C ARG A 614 7.97 9.28 -17.85
N SER A 615 8.03 9.16 -19.17
CA SER A 615 6.87 9.05 -20.07
C SER A 615 7.32 8.35 -21.35
N GLY A 616 6.60 7.32 -21.79
CA GLY A 616 6.93 6.59 -23.02
C GLY A 616 6.71 5.10 -22.90
N PHE A 617 7.59 4.31 -23.50
CA PHE A 617 7.47 2.86 -23.58
C PHE A 617 8.72 2.15 -23.06
N LEU A 618 8.53 0.93 -22.57
CA LEU A 618 9.57 0.02 -22.10
C LEU A 618 9.45 -1.28 -22.88
N ARG A 619 10.58 -1.79 -23.38
CA ARG A 619 10.69 -3.13 -23.97
C ARG A 619 11.73 -3.93 -23.20
N VAL A 620 11.42 -5.18 -22.86
CA VAL A 620 12.38 -6.10 -22.25
C VAL A 620 13.20 -6.75 -23.36
N ASP A 621 14.52 -6.56 -23.36
CA ASP A 621 15.40 -7.05 -24.42
C ASP A 621 16.13 -8.35 -24.02
N ARG A 622 16.56 -8.46 -22.75
CA ARG A 622 17.31 -9.62 -22.25
C ARG A 622 17.09 -9.82 -20.75
N LEU A 623 16.95 -11.08 -20.33
CA LEU A 623 16.83 -11.49 -18.93
C LEU A 623 17.76 -12.68 -18.64
N ARG A 624 18.44 -12.66 -17.50
CA ARG A 624 19.23 -13.78 -16.97
C ARG A 624 18.90 -13.97 -15.49
N LEU A 625 18.42 -15.16 -15.17
CA LEU A 625 18.15 -15.59 -13.81
C LEU A 625 19.41 -16.23 -13.21
N VAL A 626 19.86 -15.76 -12.05
CA VAL A 626 21.11 -16.19 -11.42
C VAL A 626 20.86 -16.62 -9.97
N ASP A 627 21.49 -17.73 -9.57
CA ASP A 627 21.37 -18.30 -8.23
C ASP A 627 22.50 -17.87 -7.27
N GLY A 628 22.46 -18.38 -6.03
CA GLY A 628 23.45 -18.10 -4.99
C GLY A 628 24.86 -18.68 -5.20
N PHE A 629 25.02 -19.64 -6.10
CA PHE A 629 26.32 -20.20 -6.50
C PHE A 629 26.82 -19.64 -7.84
N GLY A 630 26.11 -18.68 -8.44
CA GLY A 630 26.43 -18.13 -9.75
C GLY A 630 26.05 -19.04 -10.93
N GLN A 631 25.31 -20.13 -10.70
CA GLN A 631 24.64 -20.84 -11.80
C GLN A 631 23.58 -19.90 -12.37
N TYR A 632 23.42 -19.89 -13.70
CA TYR A 632 22.42 -19.04 -14.32
C TYR A 632 21.65 -19.72 -15.45
N VAL A 633 20.54 -19.08 -15.82
CA VAL A 633 19.65 -19.42 -16.92
C VAL A 633 19.40 -18.14 -17.73
N ASP A 634 19.88 -18.08 -18.97
CA ASP A 634 19.56 -17.00 -19.92
C ASP A 634 18.22 -17.32 -20.59
N LEU A 635 17.22 -16.43 -20.45
CA LEU A 635 15.94 -16.59 -21.13
C LEU A 635 16.07 -16.23 -22.62
N ALA A 636 15.05 -16.56 -23.42
CA ALA A 636 14.97 -16.12 -24.81
C ALA A 636 15.16 -14.59 -24.91
N ALA A 637 15.85 -14.13 -25.97
CA ALA A 637 16.17 -12.72 -26.18
C ALA A 637 15.67 -12.26 -27.57
N PRO A 638 14.61 -11.42 -27.65
CA PRO A 638 13.81 -10.92 -26.53
C PRO A 638 12.89 -12.01 -25.92
N PRO A 639 12.58 -11.94 -24.62
CA PRO A 639 11.65 -12.87 -23.98
C PRO A 639 10.20 -12.54 -24.35
N VAL A 640 9.32 -13.53 -24.27
CA VAL A 640 7.87 -13.30 -24.27
C VAL A 640 7.50 -12.84 -22.86
N VAL A 641 6.85 -11.68 -22.75
CA VAL A 641 6.51 -11.07 -21.47
C VAL A 641 5.03 -10.72 -21.47
N ALA A 642 4.29 -11.21 -20.47
CA ALA A 642 2.94 -10.76 -20.19
C ALA A 642 2.98 -9.34 -19.60
N ILE A 643 2.16 -8.43 -20.14
CA ILE A 643 2.17 -7.02 -19.76
C ILE A 643 0.91 -6.72 -18.95
N GLY A 644 1.08 -6.16 -17.76
CA GLY A 644 0.00 -5.68 -16.90
C GLY A 644 -0.94 -4.71 -17.60
N SER A 645 -2.21 -4.74 -17.23
CA SER A 645 -3.28 -4.00 -17.92
C SER A 645 -3.04 -2.49 -18.00
N SER A 646 -2.42 -1.89 -16.98
CA SER A 646 -2.11 -0.46 -16.92
C SER A 646 -0.95 -0.04 -17.83
N LEU A 647 -0.07 -1.00 -18.14
CA LEU A 647 1.08 -0.86 -19.03
C LEU A 647 0.78 -1.36 -20.46
N ALA A 648 -0.39 -1.94 -20.72
CA ALA A 648 -0.70 -2.49 -22.03
C ALA A 648 -0.68 -1.40 -23.12
N THR A 649 0.03 -1.65 -24.23
CA THR A 649 0.07 -0.74 -25.38
C THR A 649 -0.83 -1.27 -26.50
N PRO A 650 -1.91 -0.54 -26.87
CA PRO A 650 -2.79 -0.94 -27.97
C PRO A 650 -2.01 -1.19 -29.27
N GLY A 651 -2.16 -2.38 -29.86
CA GLY A 651 -1.49 -2.78 -31.10
C GLY A 651 -0.01 -3.19 -30.96
N HIS A 652 0.57 -3.12 -29.76
CA HIS A 652 1.99 -3.41 -29.52
C HIS A 652 2.20 -4.32 -28.29
N ALA A 653 2.07 -5.63 -28.47
CA ALA A 653 2.12 -6.62 -27.38
C ALA A 653 3.47 -6.72 -26.65
N SER A 654 4.57 -6.20 -27.22
CA SER A 654 5.92 -6.23 -26.61
C SER A 654 6.32 -4.92 -25.94
N LEU A 655 5.44 -3.91 -25.93
CA LEU A 655 5.72 -2.59 -25.36
C LEU A 655 4.86 -2.36 -24.12
N ALA A 656 5.52 -2.03 -23.01
CA ALA A 656 4.90 -1.61 -21.77
C ALA A 656 4.87 -0.07 -21.70
N ALA A 657 3.69 0.52 -21.65
CA ALA A 657 3.45 1.96 -21.63
C ALA A 657 3.68 2.54 -20.23
N LEU A 658 4.75 3.32 -20.06
CA LEU A 658 5.09 4.00 -18.82
C LEU A 658 4.44 5.38 -18.79
N ARG A 659 3.39 5.53 -17.97
CA ARG A 659 2.65 6.77 -17.80
C ARG A 659 3.54 7.93 -17.33
N PRO A 660 3.18 9.19 -17.67
CA PRO A 660 3.89 10.38 -17.22
C PRO A 660 3.98 10.45 -15.70
N ARG A 661 5.20 10.41 -15.16
CA ARG A 661 5.52 10.51 -13.72
C ARG A 661 6.82 11.26 -13.50
N PHE A 662 6.87 12.14 -12.50
CA PHE A 662 8.13 12.80 -12.12
C PHE A 662 9.11 11.78 -11.52
N THR A 663 10.36 11.84 -11.96
CA THR A 663 11.42 10.95 -11.45
C THR A 663 11.98 11.44 -10.11
N ALA A 664 11.73 12.70 -9.75
CA ALA A 664 12.00 13.26 -8.43
C ALA A 664 10.72 13.25 -7.55
N PRO A 665 10.85 13.27 -6.21
CA PRO A 665 9.72 13.50 -5.32
C PRO A 665 9.01 14.82 -5.66
N ALA A 666 7.70 14.78 -5.81
CA ALA A 666 6.86 15.92 -6.14
C ALA A 666 5.55 15.88 -5.32
N GLN A 667 4.84 17.01 -5.26
CA GLN A 667 3.55 17.10 -4.58
C GLN A 667 2.63 18.11 -5.28
N VAL A 668 1.32 17.89 -5.15
CA VAL A 668 0.29 18.83 -5.59
C VAL A 668 -0.28 19.57 -4.38
N LEU A 669 -0.19 20.89 -4.43
CA LEU A 669 -0.70 21.78 -3.40
C LEU A 669 -1.92 22.53 -3.93
N LEU A 670 -3.11 21.96 -3.75
CA LEU A 670 -4.34 22.75 -3.71
C LEU A 670 -4.56 23.25 -2.29
N ARG A 671 -4.67 24.58 -2.13
CA ARG A 671 -4.87 25.29 -0.86
C ARG A 671 -6.00 26.29 -0.97
N PHE A 672 -6.86 26.35 0.02
CA PHE A 672 -7.81 27.45 0.16
C PHE A 672 -7.06 28.72 0.57
N MET A 673 -7.42 29.85 -0.02
CA MET A 673 -6.75 31.14 0.16
C MET A 673 -7.74 32.16 0.73
N ASP A 674 -7.22 33.26 1.27
CA ASP A 674 -8.03 34.37 1.77
C ASP A 674 -9.06 34.87 0.73
N ALA A 675 -10.32 34.95 1.15
CA ALA A 675 -11.43 35.45 0.36
C ALA A 675 -11.23 36.88 -0.17
N ALA A 676 -10.36 37.68 0.47
CA ALA A 676 -10.01 39.03 0.02
C ALA A 676 -9.02 39.04 -1.18
N GLY A 677 -8.53 37.88 -1.62
CA GLY A 677 -7.58 37.74 -2.72
C GLY A 677 -6.11 37.92 -2.31
N SER A 678 -5.79 37.82 -1.02
CA SER A 678 -4.40 37.82 -0.54
C SER A 678 -3.74 36.44 -0.72
N ALA A 679 -2.41 36.40 -0.78
CA ALA A 679 -1.64 35.14 -0.86
C ALA A 679 -1.57 34.37 0.48
N THR A 680 -2.47 34.67 1.42
CA THR A 680 -2.53 34.04 2.74
C THR A 680 -3.37 32.76 2.66
N GLU A 681 -2.84 31.63 3.14
CA GLU A 681 -3.60 30.37 3.24
C GLU A 681 -4.74 30.50 4.26
N ALA A 682 -5.89 29.94 3.93
CA ALA A 682 -7.07 29.94 4.80
C ALA A 682 -6.82 29.15 6.10
N SER A 683 -7.40 29.64 7.18
CA SER A 683 -7.27 29.07 8.53
C SER A 683 -8.60 29.22 9.28
N GLU A 684 -8.61 28.95 10.59
CA GLU A 684 -9.80 29.26 11.41
C GLU A 684 -10.11 30.76 11.44
N ALA A 685 -9.08 31.62 11.39
CA ALA A 685 -9.24 33.07 11.41
C ALA A 685 -9.36 33.71 10.02
N VAL A 686 -8.94 33.00 8.96
CA VAL A 686 -8.92 33.48 7.58
C VAL A 686 -9.87 32.62 6.75
N THR A 687 -11.02 33.18 6.39
CA THR A 687 -12.02 32.46 5.59
C THR A 687 -11.67 32.48 4.10
N PRO A 688 -11.87 31.38 3.37
CA PRO A 688 -11.78 31.38 1.91
C PRO A 688 -13.08 31.75 1.22
N VAL A 689 -14.17 31.93 1.98
CA VAL A 689 -15.52 32.19 1.45
C VAL A 689 -15.66 33.63 1.00
N CYS A 690 -15.81 33.83 -0.31
CA CYS A 690 -16.10 35.13 -0.91
C CYS A 690 -17.58 35.51 -0.77
N GLY A 691 -18.47 34.51 -0.81
CA GLY A 691 -19.91 34.65 -0.62
C GLY A 691 -20.67 33.39 -1.04
N PHE A 692 -21.99 33.45 -0.92
CA PHE A 692 -22.89 32.35 -1.31
C PHE A 692 -23.70 32.74 -2.53
N LEU A 693 -23.95 31.75 -3.38
CA LEU A 693 -24.71 31.83 -4.60
C LEU A 693 -25.95 30.95 -4.45
N LEU A 694 -27.12 31.47 -4.77
CA LEU A 694 -28.35 30.70 -4.73
C LEU A 694 -29.07 30.78 -6.08
N PRO A 695 -28.95 29.73 -6.91
CA PRO A 695 -29.70 29.58 -8.15
C PRO A 695 -31.19 29.47 -7.86
N SER A 696 -32.01 30.26 -8.57
CA SER A 696 -33.47 30.13 -8.57
C SER A 696 -33.93 29.45 -9.87
N PRO A 697 -34.30 28.16 -9.83
CA PRO A 697 -34.81 27.47 -11.03
C PRO A 697 -36.16 28.02 -11.50
N ARG A 698 -36.85 28.79 -10.65
CA ARG A 698 -38.19 29.31 -10.92
C ARG A 698 -38.20 30.47 -11.91
N ASP A 699 -37.30 31.43 -11.72
CA ASP A 699 -37.25 32.68 -12.49
C ASP A 699 -35.90 32.91 -13.19
N GLY A 700 -35.00 31.94 -13.11
CA GLY A 700 -33.68 32.00 -13.75
C GLY A 700 -32.76 33.05 -13.14
N SER A 701 -33.02 33.49 -11.90
CA SER A 701 -32.17 34.44 -11.18
C SER A 701 -31.08 33.73 -10.37
N LEU A 702 -30.00 34.45 -10.08
CA LEU A 702 -28.91 34.02 -9.20
C LEU A 702 -28.81 35.02 -8.05
N ALA A 703 -29.23 34.64 -6.85
CA ALA A 703 -29.10 35.48 -5.66
C ALA A 703 -27.70 35.37 -5.04
N LEU A 704 -27.15 36.51 -4.59
CA LEU A 704 -25.82 36.63 -4.00
C LEU A 704 -25.93 37.06 -2.54
N PHE A 705 -25.15 36.39 -1.69
CA PHE A 705 -25.02 36.68 -0.26
C PHE A 705 -23.55 36.86 0.11
N ASP A 706 -23.27 37.67 1.13
CA ASP A 706 -21.93 37.81 1.67
C ASP A 706 -21.47 36.56 2.44
N ALA A 707 -20.21 36.56 2.90
CA ALA A 707 -19.65 35.47 3.70
C ALA A 707 -20.36 35.27 5.06
N ALA A 708 -21.16 36.25 5.51
CA ALA A 708 -21.98 36.14 6.70
C ALA A 708 -23.39 35.62 6.40
N GLY A 709 -23.76 35.38 5.14
CA GLY A 709 -25.10 34.94 4.75
C GLY A 709 -26.13 36.07 4.64
N ILE A 710 -25.70 37.33 4.57
CA ILE A 710 -26.58 38.49 4.37
C ILE A 710 -26.81 38.70 2.86
N GLY A 711 -28.06 38.92 2.47
CA GLY A 711 -28.44 39.14 1.07
C GLY A 711 -27.90 40.45 0.51
N LEU A 712 -27.23 40.38 -0.65
CA LEU A 712 -26.64 41.53 -1.35
C LEU A 712 -27.51 41.97 -2.53
N GLY A 713 -28.02 41.01 -3.30
CA GLY A 713 -28.85 41.23 -4.48
C GLY A 713 -28.93 39.99 -5.36
N ALA A 714 -29.45 40.12 -6.57
CA ALA A 714 -29.55 39.03 -7.53
C ALA A 714 -29.26 39.49 -8.96
N LEU A 715 -28.60 38.62 -9.73
CA LEU A 715 -28.56 38.73 -11.19
C LEU A 715 -29.80 38.06 -11.75
N ARG A 716 -30.58 38.77 -12.57
CA ARG A 716 -31.80 38.23 -13.18
C ARG A 716 -31.77 38.33 -14.70
N PRO A 717 -32.47 37.43 -15.41
CA PRO A 717 -32.69 37.58 -16.84
C PRO A 717 -33.46 38.88 -17.12
N ASP A 718 -33.07 39.59 -18.19
CA ASP A 718 -33.74 40.79 -18.66
C ASP A 718 -33.98 40.71 -20.17
N GLY A 719 -35.22 40.99 -20.59
CA GLY A 719 -35.62 40.90 -22.00
C GLY A 719 -34.90 41.91 -22.90
N VAL A 720 -34.45 43.04 -22.33
CA VAL A 720 -33.77 44.14 -23.02
C VAL A 720 -32.26 43.96 -22.93
N ASP A 721 -31.72 43.84 -21.71
CA ASP A 721 -30.28 43.89 -21.44
C ASP A 721 -29.60 42.50 -21.34
N GLY A 722 -30.36 41.42 -21.50
CA GLY A 722 -29.85 40.04 -21.31
C GLY A 722 -29.88 39.63 -19.85
N ALA A 723 -29.14 40.35 -19.00
CA ALA A 723 -29.22 40.26 -17.54
C ALA A 723 -29.23 41.65 -16.88
N ALA A 724 -29.80 41.74 -15.68
CA ALA A 724 -29.84 42.94 -14.87
C ALA A 724 -29.54 42.63 -13.40
N TRP A 725 -28.89 43.58 -12.73
CA TRP A 725 -28.67 43.53 -11.28
C TRP A 725 -29.88 44.10 -10.53
N GLU A 726 -30.26 43.43 -9.45
CA GLU A 726 -31.36 43.84 -8.57
C GLU A 726 -30.91 43.76 -7.11
N GLU A 727 -31.00 44.87 -6.37
CA GLU A 727 -30.55 44.89 -4.98
C GLU A 727 -31.48 44.13 -4.04
N ALA A 728 -30.91 43.56 -2.97
CA ALA A 728 -31.70 42.88 -1.95
C ALA A 728 -32.70 43.85 -1.28
N PRO A 729 -33.89 43.37 -0.89
CA PRO A 729 -34.88 44.18 -0.19
C PRO A 729 -34.32 44.87 1.05
N GLY A 730 -34.60 46.17 1.19
CA GLY A 730 -34.13 46.99 2.31
C GLY A 730 -32.77 47.67 2.08
N GLN A 731 -32.06 47.37 1.00
CA GLN A 731 -30.89 48.12 0.55
C GLN A 731 -31.34 49.37 -0.25
N PRO A 732 -30.68 50.54 -0.10
CA PRO A 732 -30.96 51.71 -0.92
C PRO A 732 -30.65 51.41 -2.40
N SER A 733 -31.64 51.50 -3.27
CA SER A 733 -31.45 51.17 -4.70
C SER A 733 -30.61 52.22 -5.41
N GLY A 734 -29.60 51.77 -6.15
CA GLY A 734 -28.85 52.59 -7.09
C GLY A 734 -29.28 52.26 -8.51
N LEU A 735 -30.11 53.09 -9.14
CA LEU A 735 -30.49 52.92 -10.54
C LEU A 735 -29.25 52.80 -11.44
N GLY A 736 -29.04 51.63 -12.04
CA GLY A 736 -27.90 51.34 -12.91
C GLY A 736 -26.57 51.13 -12.18
N ALA A 737 -26.58 50.92 -10.85
CA ALA A 737 -25.38 50.59 -10.10
C ALA A 737 -24.87 49.19 -10.46
N ARG A 738 -23.55 49.07 -10.61
CA ARG A 738 -22.88 47.78 -10.82
C ARG A 738 -22.78 46.99 -9.50
N PRO A 739 -22.97 45.66 -9.53
CA PRO A 739 -22.76 44.79 -8.37
C PRO A 739 -21.45 45.07 -7.61
N GLY A 740 -20.33 45.25 -8.31
CA GLY A 740 -19.01 45.47 -7.71
C GLY A 740 -18.89 46.72 -6.83
N ASN A 741 -19.78 47.71 -7.00
CA ASN A 741 -19.81 48.91 -6.14
C ASN A 741 -20.57 48.69 -4.83
N GLN A 742 -21.41 47.65 -4.75
CA GLN A 742 -22.27 47.35 -3.61
C GLN A 742 -21.78 46.15 -2.81
N ILE A 743 -21.08 45.22 -3.48
CA ILE A 743 -20.52 44.00 -2.87
C ILE A 743 -19.15 44.32 -2.27
N GLY A 744 -19.01 44.19 -0.94
CA GLY A 744 -17.76 44.49 -0.24
C GLY A 744 -16.59 43.56 -0.57
N ASN A 745 -16.88 42.33 -1.02
CA ASN A 745 -15.85 41.38 -1.45
C ASN A 745 -15.54 41.57 -2.96
N ALA A 746 -14.29 41.95 -3.28
CA ALA A 746 -13.88 42.27 -4.65
C ALA A 746 -14.00 41.08 -5.63
N VAL A 747 -13.77 39.85 -5.16
CA VAL A 747 -13.87 38.62 -5.97
C VAL A 747 -15.33 38.39 -6.35
N LEU A 748 -16.25 38.41 -5.37
CA LEU A 748 -17.68 38.21 -5.61
C LEU A 748 -18.28 39.34 -6.47
N GLY A 749 -17.88 40.58 -6.22
CA GLY A 749 -18.28 41.74 -7.01
C GLY A 749 -17.80 41.66 -8.46
N GLY A 750 -16.52 41.31 -8.67
CA GLY A 750 -15.93 41.14 -10.00
C GLY A 750 -16.55 39.98 -10.79
N PHE A 751 -16.86 38.87 -10.13
CA PHE A 751 -17.62 37.77 -10.71
C PHE A 751 -19.00 38.22 -11.22
N ALA A 752 -19.77 38.94 -10.39
CA ALA A 752 -21.10 39.41 -10.75
C ALA A 752 -21.08 40.46 -11.88
N ASP A 753 -20.15 41.42 -11.81
CA ASP A 753 -19.95 42.43 -12.86
C ASP A 753 -19.59 41.78 -14.20
N ARG A 754 -18.74 40.74 -14.17
CA ARG A 754 -18.28 40.08 -15.40
C ARG A 754 -19.38 39.27 -16.07
N LEU A 755 -20.19 38.53 -15.30
CA LEU A 755 -21.37 37.84 -15.84
C LEU A 755 -22.34 38.82 -16.51
N LEU A 756 -22.61 39.96 -15.85
CA LEU A 756 -23.46 41.02 -16.40
C LEU A 756 -22.91 41.58 -17.72
N ASP A 757 -21.61 41.90 -17.76
CA ASP A 757 -20.96 42.43 -18.96
C ASP A 757 -21.01 41.43 -20.14
N ILE A 758 -20.88 40.13 -19.88
CA ILE A 758 -20.95 39.08 -20.91
C ILE A 758 -22.37 38.94 -21.46
N ASP A 759 -23.38 38.93 -20.59
CA ASP A 759 -24.78 38.82 -21.01
C ASP A 759 -25.25 40.02 -21.82
N VAL A 760 -24.89 41.23 -21.40
CA VAL A 760 -25.19 42.46 -22.16
C VAL A 760 -24.52 42.39 -23.53
N ALA A 761 -23.27 41.95 -23.60
CA ALA A 761 -22.55 41.83 -24.87
C ALA A 761 -23.13 40.72 -25.77
N ALA A 762 -23.48 39.56 -25.22
CA ALA A 762 -24.11 38.46 -25.93
C ALA A 762 -25.47 38.89 -26.51
N LYS A 763 -26.28 39.58 -25.70
CA LYS A 763 -27.57 40.14 -26.12
C LYS A 763 -27.43 41.12 -27.29
N LEU A 764 -26.44 42.02 -27.23
CA LEU A 764 -26.13 42.97 -28.31
C LEU A 764 -25.69 42.25 -29.62
N ARG A 765 -25.07 41.08 -29.51
CA ARG A 765 -24.67 40.24 -30.66
C ARG A 765 -25.76 39.28 -31.13
N GLY A 766 -26.87 39.16 -30.41
CA GLY A 766 -27.91 38.16 -30.68
C GLY A 766 -27.51 36.73 -30.31
N GLU A 767 -26.52 36.56 -29.46
CA GLU A 767 -26.07 35.27 -28.93
C GLU A 767 -26.98 34.85 -27.76
N ILE A 768 -27.65 33.69 -27.89
CA ILE A 768 -28.48 33.07 -26.84
C ILE A 768 -28.12 31.58 -26.80
N PRO A 769 -27.92 30.98 -25.61
CA PRO A 769 -28.07 31.55 -24.27
C PRO A 769 -26.87 32.39 -23.80
N GLY A 770 -27.13 33.33 -22.90
CA GLY A 770 -26.10 34.10 -22.20
C GLY A 770 -25.37 33.32 -21.10
N ALA A 771 -24.32 33.92 -20.53
CA ALA A 771 -23.52 33.41 -19.42
C ALA A 771 -24.33 33.11 -18.15
N LEU A 772 -25.29 33.95 -17.73
CA LEU A 772 -26.12 33.66 -16.55
C LEU A 772 -26.92 32.37 -16.75
N SER A 773 -27.56 32.23 -17.91
CA SER A 773 -28.33 31.03 -18.25
C SER A 773 -27.42 29.80 -18.35
N ALA A 774 -26.25 29.91 -18.99
CA ALA A 774 -25.29 28.81 -19.06
C ALA A 774 -24.81 28.37 -17.67
N LEU A 775 -24.44 29.31 -16.79
CA LEU A 775 -24.01 29.01 -15.42
C LEU A 775 -25.07 28.27 -14.62
N LEU A 776 -26.33 28.75 -14.65
CA LEU A 776 -27.43 28.12 -13.92
C LEU A 776 -27.68 26.68 -14.40
N ARG A 777 -27.62 26.46 -15.72
CA ARG A 777 -27.79 25.14 -16.33
C ARG A 777 -26.65 24.17 -15.99
N ILE A 778 -25.42 24.68 -15.92
CA ILE A 778 -24.23 23.90 -15.51
C ILE A 778 -24.33 23.51 -14.03
N ILE A 779 -24.69 24.45 -13.15
CA ILE A 779 -24.91 24.16 -11.73
C ILE A 779 -26.02 23.12 -11.56
N ASP A 780 -27.13 23.28 -12.27
CA ASP A 780 -28.25 22.33 -12.20
C ASP A 780 -27.83 20.95 -12.69
N ALA A 781 -27.21 20.84 -13.87
CA ALA A 781 -26.74 19.57 -14.44
C ALA A 781 -25.73 18.85 -13.53
N THR A 782 -24.76 19.57 -12.97
CA THR A 782 -23.72 18.99 -12.09
C THR A 782 -24.31 18.46 -10.79
N ARG A 783 -25.37 19.09 -10.27
CA ARG A 783 -26.00 18.65 -9.01
C ARG A 783 -26.60 17.26 -9.05
N TRP A 784 -26.92 16.73 -10.23
CA TRP A 784 -27.44 15.36 -10.41
C TRP A 784 -26.41 14.28 -10.06
N SER A 785 -25.10 14.58 -10.09
CA SER A 785 -24.04 13.62 -9.76
C SER A 785 -23.57 13.69 -8.30
N THR A 786 -24.05 14.68 -7.53
CA THR A 786 -23.61 14.91 -6.14
C THR A 786 -24.56 14.26 -5.14
N ASP A 787 -24.03 13.67 -4.06
CA ASP A 787 -24.86 13.08 -3.00
C ASP A 787 -25.70 14.17 -2.32
N LEU A 788 -27.02 14.12 -2.56
CA LEU A 788 -28.03 15.01 -1.99
C LEU A 788 -28.13 14.94 -0.46
N THR A 789 -27.51 13.95 0.18
CA THR A 789 -27.64 13.66 1.63
C THR A 789 -26.31 13.68 2.39
N GLY A 790 -25.18 13.90 1.70
CA GLY A 790 -23.83 13.74 2.25
C GLY A 790 -23.34 14.92 3.11
N ALA A 791 -22.89 14.61 4.33
CA ALA A 791 -22.17 15.45 5.31
C ALA A 791 -22.83 16.75 5.83
N SER A 792 -23.78 17.34 5.12
CA SER A 792 -24.50 18.55 5.55
C SER A 792 -25.71 18.17 6.40
N GLY A 793 -25.50 18.14 7.71
CA GLY A 793 -26.41 17.54 8.70
C GLY A 793 -27.78 18.20 8.93
N ASP A 794 -28.24 19.19 8.17
CA ASP A 794 -29.54 19.83 8.42
C ASP A 794 -30.06 20.62 7.20
N GLU A 795 -30.60 20.00 6.14
CA GLU A 795 -31.06 20.79 4.96
C GLU A 795 -32.32 20.28 4.24
N HIS A 796 -33.38 19.93 4.97
CA HIS A 796 -34.72 19.82 4.34
C HIS A 796 -35.25 21.16 3.77
N LEU A 797 -34.63 22.29 4.10
CA LEU A 797 -34.98 23.62 3.61
C LEU A 797 -34.37 23.93 2.23
N SER A 798 -33.21 23.36 1.90
CA SER A 798 -32.53 23.48 0.60
C SER A 798 -33.32 22.81 -0.54
N LEU A 799 -34.17 21.83 -0.20
CA LEU A 799 -35.11 21.18 -1.13
C LEU A 799 -36.27 22.11 -1.58
N ILE A 800 -36.57 23.19 -0.82
CA ILE A 800 -37.70 24.10 -1.11
C ILE A 800 -37.23 25.50 -1.52
N LEU A 801 -36.10 26.00 -0.97
CA LEU A 801 -35.59 27.36 -1.21
C LEU A 801 -34.46 27.43 -2.24
N GLY A 802 -33.99 26.28 -2.75
CA GLY A 802 -32.82 26.15 -3.62
C GLY A 802 -31.58 25.69 -2.83
N ARG A 803 -30.71 24.89 -3.47
CA ARG A 803 -29.42 24.48 -2.88
C ARG A 803 -28.42 25.64 -2.99
N PRO A 804 -27.82 26.14 -1.89
CA PRO A 804 -26.79 27.18 -1.96
C PRO A 804 -25.46 26.59 -2.46
N ALA A 805 -24.76 27.34 -3.30
CA ALA A 805 -23.36 27.12 -3.63
C ALA A 805 -22.50 28.18 -2.93
N VAL A 806 -21.23 27.89 -2.72
CA VAL A 806 -20.27 28.81 -2.11
C VAL A 806 -19.17 29.14 -3.11
N LEU A 807 -18.84 30.42 -3.21
CA LEU A 807 -17.73 30.91 -4.01
C LEU A 807 -16.51 31.05 -3.11
N VAL A 808 -15.42 30.33 -3.42
CA VAL A 808 -14.20 30.31 -2.59
C VAL A 808 -12.94 30.59 -3.40
N GLN A 809 -11.95 31.23 -2.75
CA GLN A 809 -10.62 31.39 -3.30
C GLN A 809 -9.73 30.18 -2.97
N ALA A 810 -8.99 29.72 -3.98
CA ALA A 810 -8.00 28.67 -3.84
C ALA A 810 -6.76 28.96 -4.70
N SER A 811 -5.69 28.22 -4.48
CA SER A 811 -4.49 28.25 -5.30
C SER A 811 -3.96 26.84 -5.49
N ILE A 812 -3.51 26.55 -6.71
CA ILE A 812 -2.89 25.27 -7.06
C ILE A 812 -1.43 25.46 -7.48
N SER A 813 -0.54 24.60 -7.01
CA SER A 813 0.82 24.46 -7.52
C SER A 813 1.26 22.99 -7.55
N ILE A 814 2.26 22.69 -8.38
CA ILE A 814 3.01 21.43 -8.34
C ILE A 814 4.44 21.78 -7.94
N ASP A 815 4.89 21.23 -6.83
CA ASP A 815 6.27 21.41 -6.38
C ASP A 815 7.06 20.14 -6.67
N ILE A 816 8.27 20.30 -7.23
CA ILE A 816 9.20 19.21 -7.50
C ILE A 816 10.43 19.40 -6.64
N PHE A 817 10.75 18.42 -5.81
CA PHE A 817 11.86 18.44 -4.87
C PHE A 817 13.12 17.82 -5.47
N ASP A 818 13.62 18.44 -6.55
CA ASP A 818 14.91 18.09 -7.14
C ASP A 818 15.93 19.21 -6.91
N ARG A 819 17.04 18.90 -6.25
CA ARG A 819 18.11 19.89 -5.99
C ARG A 819 18.73 20.42 -7.29
N ARG A 820 18.60 19.69 -8.40
CA ARG A 820 19.14 20.07 -9.70
C ARG A 820 18.31 21.13 -10.43
N ASP A 821 17.06 21.34 -10.01
CA ASP A 821 16.09 22.29 -10.60
C ASP A 821 16.13 22.35 -12.15
N PRO A 822 15.81 21.23 -12.83
CA PRO A 822 15.91 21.17 -14.29
C PRO A 822 14.97 22.20 -14.95
N PRO A 823 15.44 22.99 -15.94
CA PRO A 823 14.62 24.02 -16.59
C PRO A 823 13.38 23.45 -17.29
N GLU A 824 13.40 22.17 -17.66
CA GLU A 824 12.26 21.46 -18.23
C GLU A 824 11.06 21.43 -17.27
N ASN A 825 11.27 21.52 -15.94
CA ASN A 825 10.19 21.63 -14.97
C ASN A 825 9.33 22.88 -15.23
N ALA A 826 9.95 24.02 -15.56
CA ALA A 826 9.24 25.27 -15.80
C ALA A 826 8.51 25.30 -17.16
N THR A 827 8.82 24.37 -18.08
CA THR A 827 8.22 24.28 -19.42
C THR A 827 7.34 23.06 -19.63
N THR A 828 7.31 22.12 -18.68
CA THR A 828 6.46 20.93 -18.76
C THR A 828 5.03 21.31 -18.38
N ALA A 829 4.16 21.44 -19.37
CA ALA A 829 2.74 21.68 -19.15
C ALA A 829 2.07 20.40 -18.61
N VAL A 830 1.59 20.47 -17.37
CA VAL A 830 0.87 19.37 -16.70
C VAL A 830 -0.63 19.63 -16.81
N PRO A 831 -1.41 18.73 -17.41
CA PRO A 831 -2.86 18.85 -17.41
C PRO A 831 -3.43 18.66 -16.00
N VAL A 832 -4.45 19.44 -15.66
CA VAL A 832 -5.14 19.42 -14.37
C VAL A 832 -6.64 19.36 -14.62
N ARG A 833 -7.30 18.40 -13.97
CA ARG A 833 -8.75 18.33 -13.81
C ARG A 833 -9.10 18.66 -12.37
N LEU A 834 -10.15 19.46 -12.20
CA LEU A 834 -10.74 19.76 -10.90
C LEU A 834 -12.17 19.25 -10.91
N GLY A 835 -12.54 18.49 -9.89
CA GLY A 835 -13.85 17.84 -9.82
C GLY A 835 -13.88 16.49 -10.55
N THR A 836 -14.84 15.64 -10.19
CA THR A 836 -15.16 14.41 -10.93
C THR A 836 -16.63 14.07 -10.77
N LEU A 837 -17.27 13.59 -11.86
CA LEU A 837 -18.63 13.05 -11.81
C LEU A 837 -18.69 11.61 -11.25
N ALA A 838 -17.54 10.94 -11.15
CA ALA A 838 -17.46 9.54 -10.71
C ALA A 838 -17.55 9.38 -9.18
N GLN A 839 -17.43 10.47 -8.41
CA GLN A 839 -17.52 10.47 -6.95
C GLN A 839 -18.61 11.43 -6.50
N ALA A 840 -19.67 10.91 -5.88
CA ALA A 840 -20.79 11.68 -5.38
C ALA A 840 -20.42 12.61 -4.22
N SER A 841 -19.26 12.37 -3.58
CA SER A 841 -18.68 13.23 -2.55
C SER A 841 -17.96 14.48 -3.09
N ASP A 842 -17.71 14.55 -4.40
CA ASP A 842 -17.20 15.75 -5.06
C ASP A 842 -18.34 16.75 -5.30
N GLY A 843 -18.22 17.93 -4.72
CA GLY A 843 -19.22 18.99 -4.82
C GLY A 843 -18.73 20.20 -5.60
N LEU A 844 -17.68 20.09 -6.41
CA LEU A 844 -17.28 21.17 -7.30
C LEU A 844 -18.30 21.32 -8.44
N LEU A 845 -18.85 22.52 -8.63
CA LEU A 845 -19.87 22.81 -9.65
C LEU A 845 -19.28 23.50 -10.89
N GLY A 846 -18.08 24.04 -10.76
CA GLY A 846 -17.36 24.78 -11.80
C GLY A 846 -16.28 25.68 -11.21
N TYR A 847 -15.37 26.15 -12.05
CA TYR A 847 -14.25 26.98 -11.58
C TYR A 847 -13.77 27.99 -12.62
N PHE A 848 -13.06 29.00 -12.12
CA PHE A 848 -12.37 30.01 -12.92
C PHE A 848 -10.88 29.98 -12.63
N VAL A 849 -10.07 30.14 -13.68
CA VAL A 849 -8.61 30.05 -13.61
C VAL A 849 -8.00 31.46 -13.73
N ALA A 850 -6.96 31.72 -12.96
CA ALA A 850 -6.19 32.97 -13.01
C ALA A 850 -7.01 34.26 -12.78
N GLY A 851 -8.15 34.17 -12.09
CA GLY A 851 -9.06 35.29 -11.86
C GLY A 851 -9.80 35.77 -13.11
N ASP A 852 -9.78 35.00 -14.21
CA ASP A 852 -10.54 35.30 -15.41
C ASP A 852 -11.98 34.76 -15.29
N TYR A 853 -12.93 35.64 -14.96
CA TYR A 853 -14.35 35.29 -14.89
C TYR A 853 -15.06 35.28 -16.25
N SER A 854 -14.31 35.35 -17.36
CA SER A 854 -14.89 35.29 -18.71
C SER A 854 -15.07 33.88 -19.26
N VAL A 855 -14.40 32.89 -18.66
CA VAL A 855 -14.48 31.49 -19.06
C VAL A 855 -14.73 30.62 -17.83
N LEU A 856 -15.92 30.04 -17.76
CA LEU A 856 -16.28 29.02 -16.79
C LEU A 856 -15.78 27.66 -17.29
N HIS A 857 -14.89 27.03 -16.52
CA HIS A 857 -14.43 25.68 -16.81
C HIS A 857 -15.37 24.66 -16.15
N LEU A 858 -15.78 23.67 -16.94
CA LEU A 858 -16.57 22.52 -16.47
C LEU A 858 -15.69 21.54 -15.70
N ILE A 859 -16.28 20.73 -14.83
CA ILE A 859 -15.57 19.63 -14.16
C ILE A 859 -15.41 18.40 -15.07
N ASP A 860 -16.35 18.23 -16.01
CA ASP A 860 -16.35 17.15 -16.99
C ASP A 860 -17.14 17.56 -18.25
N PRO A 861 -16.69 17.16 -19.46
CA PRO A 861 -17.41 17.46 -20.71
C PRO A 861 -18.87 16.97 -20.71
N GLY A 862 -19.18 15.86 -20.04
CA GLY A 862 -20.52 15.29 -19.94
C GLY A 862 -21.54 16.21 -19.26
N VAL A 863 -21.09 17.18 -18.45
CA VAL A 863 -21.96 18.21 -17.86
C VAL A 863 -22.61 19.07 -18.96
N ALA A 864 -21.86 19.42 -20.00
CA ALA A 864 -22.39 20.17 -21.13
C ALA A 864 -23.46 19.37 -21.87
N GLU A 865 -23.18 18.10 -22.16
CA GLU A 865 -24.12 17.20 -22.86
C GLU A 865 -25.43 17.05 -22.09
N LEU A 866 -25.35 16.86 -20.76
CA LEU A 866 -26.52 16.76 -19.90
C LEU A 866 -27.32 18.06 -19.87
N ALA A 867 -26.65 19.20 -19.67
CA ALA A 867 -27.30 20.51 -19.63
C ALA A 867 -28.00 20.87 -20.95
N GLU A 868 -27.41 20.52 -22.09
CA GLU A 868 -28.00 20.72 -23.42
C GLU A 868 -29.20 19.79 -23.66
N THR A 869 -29.13 18.55 -23.16
CA THR A 869 -30.20 17.56 -23.29
C THR A 869 -31.43 17.91 -22.46
N ILE A 870 -31.25 18.40 -21.23
CA ILE A 870 -32.36 18.77 -20.32
C ILE A 870 -33.22 19.89 -20.92
N ASP A 871 -32.59 20.93 -21.48
CA ASP A 871 -33.31 22.12 -21.97
C ASP A 871 -33.50 22.16 -23.49
N GLY A 872 -32.90 21.24 -24.25
CA GLY A 872 -33.00 21.19 -25.71
C GLY A 872 -32.35 22.37 -26.45
N ALA A 873 -31.36 23.03 -25.84
CA ALA A 873 -30.67 24.20 -26.39
C ALA A 873 -29.15 24.13 -26.10
N PRO A 874 -28.27 24.63 -26.99
CA PRO A 874 -26.83 24.64 -26.76
C PRO A 874 -26.44 25.53 -25.57
N LEU A 875 -25.26 25.30 -24.98
CA LEU A 875 -24.63 26.22 -24.03
C LEU A 875 -23.84 27.32 -24.76
N SER A 876 -23.51 28.40 -24.05
CA SER A 876 -22.68 29.49 -24.56
C SER A 876 -21.28 28.97 -24.94
N GLU A 877 -20.92 29.06 -26.22
CA GLU A 877 -19.58 28.66 -26.71
C GLU A 877 -18.47 29.64 -26.30
N THR A 878 -18.82 30.87 -25.92
CA THR A 878 -17.85 31.93 -25.56
C THR A 878 -17.57 31.99 -24.07
N PHE A 879 -18.54 31.59 -23.24
CA PHE A 879 -18.39 31.61 -21.78
C PHE A 879 -17.97 30.26 -21.18
N VAL A 880 -18.19 29.14 -21.87
CA VAL A 880 -17.98 27.80 -21.29
C VAL A 880 -16.81 27.09 -21.96
N ASP A 881 -15.80 26.72 -21.18
CA ASP A 881 -14.77 25.76 -21.60
C ASP A 881 -15.23 24.33 -21.27
N ARG A 882 -15.54 23.58 -22.33
CA ARG A 882 -16.05 22.20 -22.26
C ARG A 882 -14.96 21.16 -22.00
N SER A 883 -13.68 21.53 -22.08
CA SER A 883 -12.57 20.56 -21.99
C SER A 883 -12.45 19.93 -20.61
N GLY A 884 -12.78 20.70 -19.56
CA GLY A 884 -12.57 20.32 -18.15
C GLY A 884 -11.10 20.12 -17.77
N VAL A 885 -10.16 20.58 -18.61
CA VAL A 885 -8.72 20.45 -18.39
C VAL A 885 -8.06 21.80 -18.63
N PHE A 886 -7.22 22.23 -17.69
CA PHE A 886 -6.29 23.34 -17.91
C PHE A 886 -4.86 22.90 -17.59
N TYR A 887 -3.88 23.69 -18.02
CA TYR A 887 -2.47 23.33 -17.89
C TYR A 887 -1.76 24.23 -16.89
N ILE A 888 -0.92 23.63 -16.05
CA ILE A 888 -0.03 24.34 -15.14
C ILE A 888 1.40 23.89 -15.34
N ASN A 889 2.35 24.80 -15.15
CA ASN A 889 3.76 24.45 -15.13
C ASN A 889 4.22 24.32 -13.67
N PRO A 890 4.98 23.27 -13.32
CA PRO A 890 5.59 23.12 -12.00
C PRO A 890 6.31 24.38 -11.52
N GLY A 891 6.20 24.66 -10.21
CA GLY A 891 6.76 25.85 -9.56
C GLY A 891 5.96 27.14 -9.72
N LEU A 892 4.93 27.18 -10.59
CA LEU A 892 4.02 28.31 -10.71
C LEU A 892 2.74 28.07 -9.90
N SER A 893 2.37 29.06 -9.09
CA SER A 893 1.12 29.06 -8.33
C SER A 893 0.02 29.71 -9.17
N VAL A 894 -1.06 28.98 -9.42
CA VAL A 894 -2.20 29.46 -10.21
C VAL A 894 -3.39 29.71 -9.28
N PRO A 895 -3.89 30.96 -9.18
CA PRO A 895 -5.07 31.25 -8.37
C PRO A 895 -6.33 30.72 -9.06
N LEU A 896 -7.25 30.21 -8.26
CA LEU A 896 -8.49 29.57 -8.66
C LEU A 896 -9.66 30.20 -7.89
N THR A 897 -10.79 30.34 -8.56
CA THR A 897 -12.07 30.63 -7.90
C THR A 897 -12.99 29.45 -8.11
N LEU A 898 -13.39 28.78 -7.03
CA LEU A 898 -14.18 27.56 -7.08
C LEU A 898 -15.64 27.85 -6.70
N ILE A 899 -16.58 27.26 -7.42
CA ILE A 899 -18.00 27.21 -7.05
C ILE A 899 -18.25 25.80 -6.49
N MET A 900 -18.53 25.70 -5.20
CA MET A 900 -18.66 24.39 -4.53
C MET A 900 -19.98 24.27 -3.77
N GLU A 901 -20.46 23.04 -3.57
CA GLU A 901 -21.49 22.74 -2.59
C GLU A 901 -20.91 22.83 -1.17
N PRO A 902 -21.59 23.49 -0.22
CA PRO A 902 -21.15 23.53 1.17
C PRO A 902 -21.10 22.12 1.78
N GLY A 903 -19.98 21.77 2.42
CA GLY A 903 -19.81 20.48 3.09
C GLY A 903 -19.27 19.36 2.21
N ALA A 904 -19.08 19.60 0.91
CA ALA A 904 -18.50 18.63 -0.03
C ALA A 904 -16.98 18.85 -0.23
N GLY A 905 -16.32 17.83 -0.79
CA GLY A 905 -14.94 17.89 -1.23
C GLY A 905 -14.81 18.36 -2.68
N ALA A 906 -13.58 18.63 -3.12
CA ALA A 906 -13.21 18.77 -4.54
C ALA A 906 -11.97 17.93 -4.80
N GLN A 907 -12.02 17.09 -5.82
CA GLN A 907 -10.89 16.27 -6.25
C GLN A 907 -9.99 17.03 -7.22
N VAL A 908 -8.71 16.72 -7.16
CA VAL A 908 -7.68 17.21 -8.09
C VAL A 908 -7.01 16.00 -8.74
N THR A 909 -7.08 15.93 -10.06
CA THR A 909 -6.41 14.89 -10.84
C THR A 909 -5.41 15.54 -11.80
N THR A 910 -4.15 15.12 -11.73
CA THR A 910 -3.10 15.56 -12.67
C THR A 910 -2.48 14.40 -13.45
N GLY A 911 -2.75 13.16 -13.04
CA GLY A 911 -2.13 11.94 -13.54
C GLY A 911 -0.65 11.80 -13.13
N VAL A 912 0.14 12.87 -13.11
CA VAL A 912 1.56 12.84 -12.70
C VAL A 912 1.77 12.66 -11.20
N LEU A 913 0.70 12.80 -10.40
CA LEU A 913 0.64 12.62 -8.95
C LEU A 913 -0.69 11.95 -8.56
N PRO A 914 -0.77 11.26 -7.41
CA PRO A 914 -2.03 10.69 -6.95
C PRO A 914 -3.13 11.75 -6.78
N GLN A 915 -4.38 11.33 -7.00
CA GLN A 915 -5.55 12.18 -6.78
C GLN A 915 -5.57 12.73 -5.35
N LYS A 916 -5.91 14.02 -5.22
CA LYS A 916 -5.98 14.71 -3.94
C LYS A 916 -7.34 15.35 -3.74
N GLU A 917 -7.93 15.13 -2.58
CA GLU A 917 -9.15 15.79 -2.14
C GLU A 917 -8.84 17.03 -1.30
N ILE A 918 -9.63 18.09 -1.47
CA ILE A 918 -9.72 19.21 -0.53
C ILE A 918 -11.18 19.43 -0.12
N GLY A 919 -11.45 19.54 1.18
CA GLY A 919 -12.81 19.74 1.71
C GLY A 919 -12.96 21.07 2.43
N LEU A 920 -14.13 21.71 2.27
CA LEU A 920 -14.47 22.92 3.01
C LEU A 920 -14.72 22.61 4.49
N ARG A 921 -14.13 23.42 5.37
CA ARG A 921 -14.37 23.31 6.81
C ARG A 921 -15.76 23.81 7.17
N ARG A 922 -16.44 23.08 8.08
CA ARG A 922 -17.80 23.42 8.54
C ARG A 922 -17.85 24.80 9.21
N GLU A 923 -16.77 25.21 9.87
CA GLU A 923 -16.68 26.49 10.58
C GLU A 923 -16.77 27.69 9.62
N TRP A 924 -16.35 27.52 8.36
CA TRP A 924 -16.40 28.59 7.36
C TRP A 924 -17.79 28.83 6.79
N THR A 925 -18.66 27.81 6.77
CA THR A 925 -19.95 27.86 6.06
C THR A 925 -21.17 27.82 6.99
N SER A 926 -21.13 27.03 8.07
CA SER A 926 -22.31 26.73 8.90
C SER A 926 -23.07 27.96 9.42
N ALA A 927 -22.35 28.95 9.94
CA ALA A 927 -22.98 30.15 10.49
C ALA A 927 -23.73 30.95 9.41
N ALA A 928 -23.17 31.05 8.20
CA ALA A 928 -23.81 31.75 7.09
C ALA A 928 -25.01 30.98 6.54
N LEU A 929 -24.89 29.66 6.39
CA LEU A 929 -25.99 28.79 5.92
C LEU A 929 -27.23 28.93 6.81
N SER A 930 -27.07 28.99 8.14
CA SER A 930 -28.18 29.20 9.08
C SER A 930 -28.90 30.56 8.95
N ARG A 931 -28.28 31.52 8.27
CA ARG A 931 -28.81 32.88 8.07
C ARG A 931 -29.33 33.13 6.66
N LEU A 932 -29.10 32.22 5.72
CA LEU A 932 -29.54 32.38 4.34
C LEU A 932 -31.07 32.51 4.30
N SER A 933 -31.52 33.65 3.79
CA SER A 933 -32.93 34.01 3.70
C SER A 933 -33.22 34.58 2.32
N PRO A 934 -33.51 33.71 1.34
CA PRO A 934 -33.70 34.14 -0.03
C PRO A 934 -35.02 34.84 -0.26
N THR A 935 -35.02 35.70 -1.26
CA THR A 935 -36.15 36.53 -1.65
C THR A 935 -36.71 36.03 -2.96
N LEU A 936 -37.91 35.46 -2.94
CA LEU A 936 -38.59 34.89 -4.10
C LEU A 936 -39.51 35.94 -4.71
N ARG A 937 -39.34 36.24 -6.00
CA ARG A 937 -40.19 37.20 -6.68
C ARG A 937 -41.55 36.59 -7.04
N PHE A 938 -42.62 37.33 -6.76
CA PHE A 938 -44.00 36.98 -7.12
C PHE A 938 -44.72 38.22 -7.65
N GLY A 939 -45.48 38.09 -8.74
CA GLY A 939 -46.27 39.22 -9.21
C GLY A 939 -47.06 39.01 -10.50
N PRO A 940 -48.05 39.89 -10.78
CA PRO A 940 -48.72 40.74 -9.78
C PRO A 940 -49.68 39.90 -8.93
N VAL A 941 -49.64 40.07 -7.61
CA VAL A 941 -50.53 39.36 -6.68
C VAL A 941 -51.61 40.32 -6.17
N LEU A 942 -52.85 39.83 -6.04
CA LEU A 942 -53.94 40.59 -5.41
C LEU A 942 -53.78 40.54 -3.90
N ARG A 943 -53.51 41.69 -3.27
CA ARG A 943 -53.36 41.79 -1.81
C ARG A 943 -54.31 42.83 -1.22
N ASP A 944 -54.68 42.61 0.03
CA ASP A 944 -55.32 43.62 0.86
C ASP A 944 -54.24 44.55 1.46
N PRO A 945 -54.29 45.88 1.24
CA PRO A 945 -53.36 46.81 1.85
C PRO A 945 -53.30 46.80 3.38
N GLN A 946 -54.35 46.33 4.05
CA GLN A 946 -54.41 46.26 5.52
C GLN A 946 -53.85 44.97 6.11
N ALA A 947 -53.83 43.87 5.34
CA ALA A 947 -53.31 42.58 5.79
C ALA A 947 -52.83 41.76 4.58
N THR A 948 -51.51 41.64 4.39
CA THR A 948 -50.92 40.90 3.27
C THR A 948 -51.11 39.39 3.47
N ARG A 949 -52.22 38.86 2.94
CA ARG A 949 -52.55 37.43 2.98
C ARG A 949 -52.02 36.72 1.76
N LEU A 950 -51.08 35.79 1.94
CA LEU A 950 -50.49 35.00 0.85
C LEU A 950 -50.49 33.50 1.20
N PRO A 951 -50.64 32.61 0.21
CA PRO A 951 -50.43 31.18 0.42
C PRO A 951 -48.93 30.93 0.65
N VAL A 952 -48.59 30.50 1.87
CA VAL A 952 -47.22 30.15 2.27
C VAL A 952 -47.17 28.67 2.68
N ALA A 953 -45.99 28.05 2.55
CA ALA A 953 -45.82 26.65 2.92
C ALA A 953 -45.94 26.47 4.44
N SER A 954 -46.92 25.67 4.89
CA SER A 954 -47.17 25.40 6.31
C SER A 954 -46.04 24.63 7.00
N ASP A 955 -45.24 23.89 6.22
CA ASP A 955 -44.18 23.02 6.73
C ASP A 955 -42.89 23.79 7.03
N ILE A 956 -42.80 25.05 6.58
CA ILE A 956 -41.66 25.95 6.84
C ILE A 956 -42.01 26.86 8.01
N ARG A 957 -41.35 26.63 9.16
CA ARG A 957 -41.49 27.46 10.35
C ARG A 957 -40.54 28.66 10.25
N GLY A 958 -41.11 29.85 10.05
CA GLY A 958 -40.37 31.11 9.96
C GLY A 958 -41.30 32.31 9.85
N ASP A 959 -40.75 33.50 10.06
CA ASP A 959 -41.48 34.76 9.85
C ASP A 959 -41.44 35.09 8.36
N TRP A 960 -42.62 35.12 7.74
CA TRP A 960 -42.77 35.42 6.32
C TRP A 960 -42.95 36.93 6.11
N LEU A 961 -42.15 37.50 5.22
CA LEU A 961 -42.14 38.92 4.88
C LEU A 961 -42.45 39.10 3.40
N TRP A 962 -43.28 40.09 3.09
CA TRP A 962 -43.59 40.52 1.74
C TRP A 962 -42.98 41.89 1.48
N HIS A 963 -41.89 41.91 0.72
CA HIS A 963 -41.26 43.14 0.28
C HIS A 963 -41.90 43.66 -1.00
N ARG A 964 -41.98 44.97 -1.14
CA ARG A 964 -42.50 45.64 -2.34
C ARG A 964 -41.84 46.99 -2.54
N ARG A 965 -41.87 47.48 -3.76
CA ARG A 965 -41.40 48.81 -4.15
C ARG A 965 -42.61 49.71 -4.45
N PRO A 966 -43.07 50.57 -3.52
CA PRO A 966 -44.15 51.51 -3.79
C PRO A 966 -43.74 52.61 -4.79
N ASP A 967 -42.45 52.87 -4.89
CA ASP A 967 -41.80 53.71 -5.91
C ASP A 967 -40.50 53.03 -6.37
N PRO A 968 -39.84 53.49 -7.45
CA PRO A 968 -38.65 52.81 -7.99
C PRO A 968 -37.46 52.71 -7.04
N VAL A 969 -37.45 53.48 -5.95
CA VAL A 969 -36.27 53.74 -5.12
C VAL A 969 -36.40 53.22 -3.69
N SER A 970 -37.63 53.14 -3.17
CA SER A 970 -37.89 52.75 -1.79
C SER A 970 -38.42 51.31 -1.67
N TRP A 971 -38.06 50.67 -0.55
CA TRP A 971 -38.56 49.36 -0.17
C TRP A 971 -39.56 49.49 0.98
N THR A 972 -40.62 48.68 0.96
CA THR A 972 -41.56 48.49 2.07
C THR A 972 -41.76 47.02 2.32
N SER A 973 -41.81 46.60 3.58
CA SER A 973 -42.00 45.20 3.98
C SER A 973 -43.28 45.07 4.80
N ASP A 974 -44.17 44.16 4.39
CA ASP A 974 -45.38 43.81 5.12
C ASP A 974 -45.20 42.40 5.74
N GLU A 975 -45.73 42.16 6.94
CA GLU A 975 -45.77 40.80 7.51
C GLU A 975 -46.84 39.96 6.79
N VAL A 976 -46.52 38.69 6.48
CA VAL A 976 -47.42 37.82 5.73
C VAL A 976 -48.30 37.02 6.67
N VAL A 977 -49.61 37.16 6.49
CA VAL A 977 -50.61 36.32 7.16
C VAL A 977 -50.91 35.10 6.27
N PRO A 978 -50.76 33.86 6.74
CA PRO A 978 -51.06 32.68 5.93
C PRO A 978 -52.51 32.68 5.42
N ALA A 979 -52.70 32.44 4.12
CA ALA A 979 -54.02 32.30 3.53
C ALA A 979 -54.73 31.04 4.05
N THR A 980 -56.00 31.16 4.46
CA THR A 980 -56.83 30.03 4.87
C THR A 980 -57.42 29.32 3.64
N THR A 981 -57.76 28.04 3.76
CA THR A 981 -58.43 27.27 2.68
C THR A 981 -59.83 27.79 2.32
N ALA A 982 -60.42 28.66 3.14
CA ALA A 982 -61.60 29.43 2.77
C ALA A 982 -61.19 30.59 1.84
N ALA A 983 -61.48 30.47 0.55
CA ALA A 983 -61.25 31.53 -0.45
C ALA A 983 -62.19 32.73 -0.24
N GLN A 984 -61.95 33.51 0.81
CA GLN A 984 -62.71 34.72 1.12
C GLN A 984 -62.06 35.93 0.44
N LEU A 985 -62.85 36.67 -0.35
CA LEU A 985 -62.47 37.97 -0.87
C LEU A 985 -62.44 38.99 0.27
N SER A 986 -61.41 39.83 0.32
CA SER A 986 -61.33 40.90 1.33
C SER A 986 -62.50 41.88 1.17
N GLU A 987 -63.00 42.41 2.29
CA GLU A 987 -63.96 43.52 2.33
C GLU A 987 -63.31 44.85 1.93
N SER A 988 -61.97 44.92 1.93
CA SER A 988 -61.15 46.06 1.53
C SER A 988 -60.89 46.09 0.02
N ALA A 989 -60.61 47.27 -0.54
CA ALA A 989 -60.13 47.38 -1.92
C ALA A 989 -58.76 46.70 -2.09
N VAL A 990 -58.73 45.57 -2.81
CA VAL A 990 -57.50 44.84 -3.11
C VAL A 990 -56.66 45.58 -4.17
N VAL A 991 -55.34 45.53 -4.01
CA VAL A 991 -54.38 46.14 -4.94
C VAL A 991 -53.55 45.04 -5.57
N ALA A 992 -53.34 45.13 -6.88
CA ALA A 992 -52.36 44.31 -7.58
C ALA A 992 -50.97 44.91 -7.34
N SER A 993 -50.05 44.13 -6.77
CA SER A 993 -48.66 44.55 -6.61
C SER A 993 -47.71 43.41 -6.87
N ASP A 994 -46.62 43.70 -7.57
CA ASP A 994 -45.43 42.86 -7.57
C ASP A 994 -44.75 42.95 -6.20
N GLY A 995 -44.10 41.87 -5.80
CA GLY A 995 -43.31 41.86 -4.59
C GLY A 995 -42.40 40.64 -4.46
N TRP A 996 -41.72 40.57 -3.34
CA TRP A 996 -40.74 39.54 -3.02
C TRP A 996 -41.10 38.93 -1.68
N LEU A 997 -41.28 37.62 -1.69
CA LEU A 997 -41.54 36.82 -0.51
C LEU A 997 -40.20 36.39 0.09
N GLN A 998 -39.94 36.76 1.34
CA GLN A 998 -38.77 36.33 2.11
C GLN A 998 -39.23 35.53 3.33
N VAL A 999 -38.48 34.51 3.71
CA VAL A 999 -38.70 33.77 4.96
C VAL A 999 -37.51 33.93 5.88
N LYS A 1000 -37.75 34.45 7.09
CA LYS A 1000 -36.75 34.48 8.15
C LYS A 1000 -36.92 33.23 9.01
N LEU A 1001 -35.96 32.32 8.91
CA LEU A 1001 -35.99 31.05 9.64
C LEU A 1001 -35.79 31.27 11.14
N ILE A 1002 -36.47 30.46 11.95
CA ILE A 1002 -36.27 30.40 13.40
C ILE A 1002 -35.05 29.48 13.66
N PRO A 1003 -34.09 29.85 14.53
CA PRO A 1003 -32.91 29.03 14.81
C PRO A 1003 -33.26 27.62 15.34
N ASP A 1004 -32.46 26.61 14.97
CA ASP A 1004 -32.73 25.18 15.23
C ASP A 1004 -32.87 24.78 16.72
N GLY A 1005 -32.50 25.65 17.66
CA GLY A 1005 -32.66 25.42 19.10
C GLY A 1005 -34.11 25.25 19.57
N ASP A 1006 -35.10 25.71 18.79
CA ASP A 1006 -36.50 25.82 19.20
C ASP A 1006 -37.42 24.70 18.66
N TYR A 1007 -36.90 23.67 17.98
CA TYR A 1007 -37.72 22.54 17.43
C TYR A 1007 -38.26 21.54 18.47
N ARG A 1008 -37.89 21.67 19.75
CA ARG A 1008 -38.16 20.65 20.80
C ARG A 1008 -39.63 20.37 21.07
N GLU A 1009 -40.55 21.29 20.77
CA GLU A 1009 -41.98 21.13 21.06
C GLU A 1009 -42.77 20.32 20.00
N GLY A 1010 -42.12 19.78 18.95
CA GLY A 1010 -42.81 19.05 17.87
C GLY A 1010 -42.06 17.88 17.24
N ALA A 1011 -41.10 17.26 17.94
CA ALA A 1011 -40.27 16.19 17.40
C ALA A 1011 -41.09 14.95 16.95
N ILE A 1012 -40.73 14.38 15.79
CA ILE A 1012 -41.37 13.19 15.23
C ILE A 1012 -40.95 11.97 16.07
N GLY A 1013 -41.91 11.33 16.73
CA GLY A 1013 -41.69 10.12 17.51
C GLY A 1013 -41.50 8.91 16.60
N VAL A 1014 -40.37 8.22 16.71
CA VAL A 1014 -40.08 6.99 15.96
C VAL A 1014 -39.91 5.81 16.91
N ARG A 1015 -40.77 4.80 16.77
CA ARG A 1015 -40.77 3.60 17.60
C ARG A 1015 -39.79 2.55 17.07
N ILE A 1016 -38.79 2.21 17.88
CA ILE A 1016 -37.81 1.17 17.59
C ILE A 1016 -38.32 -0.18 18.11
N ARG A 1017 -38.26 -1.21 17.25
CA ARG A 1017 -38.67 -2.59 17.54
C ARG A 1017 -37.57 -3.62 17.35
N TYR A 1018 -36.53 -3.29 16.59
CA TYR A 1018 -35.44 -4.20 16.24
C TYR A 1018 -34.07 -3.56 16.50
N ALA A 1019 -33.06 -4.39 16.80
CA ALA A 1019 -31.67 -3.95 16.90
C ALA A 1019 -30.69 -5.11 16.56
N THR A 1020 -29.65 -4.84 15.76
CA THR A 1020 -28.55 -5.80 15.52
C THR A 1020 -27.30 -5.42 16.32
N ARG A 1021 -26.47 -6.41 16.63
CA ARG A 1021 -25.28 -6.26 17.49
C ARG A 1021 -24.04 -6.86 16.89
N ALA A 1022 -22.91 -6.19 17.10
CA ALA A 1022 -21.58 -6.68 16.82
C ALA A 1022 -21.21 -7.87 17.74
N ARG A 1023 -20.16 -8.63 17.40
CA ARG A 1023 -19.55 -9.64 18.29
C ARG A 1023 -19.14 -9.08 19.66
N SER A 1024 -18.87 -7.77 19.74
CA SER A 1024 -18.53 -7.05 20.98
C SER A 1024 -19.75 -6.69 21.85
N GLY A 1025 -20.98 -7.00 21.41
CA GLY A 1025 -22.22 -6.65 22.11
C GLY A 1025 -22.72 -5.22 21.88
N ALA A 1026 -21.99 -4.41 21.09
CA ALA A 1026 -22.43 -3.06 20.71
C ALA A 1026 -23.57 -3.10 19.69
N ILE A 1027 -24.56 -2.21 19.83
CA ILE A 1027 -25.64 -2.04 18.84
C ILE A 1027 -25.06 -1.39 17.58
N GLU A 1028 -25.23 -2.03 16.43
CA GLU A 1028 -24.77 -1.52 15.12
C GLU A 1028 -25.89 -0.87 14.32
N THR A 1029 -27.09 -1.47 14.35
CA THR A 1029 -28.28 -0.93 13.67
C THR A 1029 -29.50 -0.97 14.59
N ILE A 1030 -30.43 -0.04 14.36
CA ILE A 1030 -31.76 -0.01 14.97
C ILE A 1030 -32.82 -0.04 13.87
N GLY A 1031 -34.00 -0.59 14.15
CA GLY A 1031 -35.06 -0.73 13.16
C GLY A 1031 -36.47 -0.73 13.75
N GLY A 1032 -37.45 -0.52 12.88
CA GLY A 1032 -38.86 -0.43 13.26
C GLY A 1032 -39.78 -0.85 12.11
N LEU A 1033 -41.04 -0.42 12.21
CA LEU A 1033 -42.04 -0.63 11.16
C LEU A 1033 -42.43 0.71 10.56
N ASN A 1034 -42.55 0.74 9.24
CA ASN A 1034 -43.18 1.82 8.49
C ASN A 1034 -44.72 1.74 8.62
N GLU A 1035 -45.44 2.79 8.20
CA GLU A 1035 -46.90 2.83 8.23
C GLU A 1035 -47.55 1.72 7.38
N ASP A 1036 -46.88 1.28 6.32
CA ASP A 1036 -47.30 0.19 5.43
C ASP A 1036 -47.00 -1.22 5.99
N GLY A 1037 -46.42 -1.31 7.19
CA GLY A 1037 -46.04 -2.56 7.85
C GLY A 1037 -44.71 -3.16 7.39
N THR A 1038 -43.97 -2.50 6.50
CA THR A 1038 -42.62 -2.94 6.11
C THR A 1038 -41.58 -2.61 7.20
N VAL A 1039 -40.52 -3.41 7.27
CA VAL A 1039 -39.42 -3.21 8.24
C VAL A 1039 -38.41 -2.23 7.66
N PHE A 1040 -38.01 -1.23 8.47
CA PHE A 1040 -36.85 -0.40 8.17
C PHE A 1040 -35.72 -0.68 9.17
N THR A 1041 -34.49 -0.47 8.73
CA THR A 1041 -33.27 -0.56 9.55
C THR A 1041 -32.37 0.62 9.23
N MET A 1042 -31.69 1.19 10.23
CA MET A 1042 -30.69 2.23 10.04
C MET A 1042 -29.45 2.00 10.94
N PRO A 1043 -28.23 2.35 10.49
CA PRO A 1043 -27.05 2.34 11.33
C PRO A 1043 -27.19 3.30 12.53
N VAL A 1044 -26.61 2.93 13.68
CA VAL A 1044 -26.66 3.76 14.91
C VAL A 1044 -26.02 5.14 14.69
N GLY A 1045 -24.98 5.25 13.86
CA GLY A 1045 -24.37 6.55 13.53
C GLY A 1045 -25.37 7.53 12.89
N GLN A 1046 -26.21 7.02 12.00
CA GLN A 1046 -27.27 7.80 11.35
C GLN A 1046 -28.39 8.15 12.33
N ALA A 1047 -28.81 7.19 13.16
CA ALA A 1047 -29.81 7.44 14.20
C ALA A 1047 -29.37 8.54 15.19
N VAL A 1048 -28.08 8.55 15.57
CA VAL A 1048 -27.48 9.56 16.45
C VAL A 1048 -27.59 10.95 15.84
N GLN A 1049 -27.23 11.09 14.56
CA GLN A 1049 -27.36 12.37 13.85
C GLN A 1049 -28.81 12.85 13.82
N LEU A 1050 -29.76 11.97 13.50
CA LEU A 1050 -31.18 12.29 13.44
C LEU A 1050 -31.78 12.67 14.81
N GLN A 1051 -31.28 12.10 15.90
CA GLN A 1051 -31.73 12.48 17.24
C GLN A 1051 -31.09 13.78 17.73
N GLU A 1052 -29.82 14.01 17.38
CA GLU A 1052 -29.09 15.23 17.73
C GLU A 1052 -29.62 16.47 16.98
N SER A 1053 -30.23 16.32 15.81
CA SER A 1053 -30.92 17.42 15.10
C SER A 1053 -32.15 17.95 15.86
N GLY A 1054 -32.62 17.26 16.90
CA GLY A 1054 -33.80 17.66 17.68
C GLY A 1054 -35.14 17.47 16.96
N ARG A 1055 -35.12 17.03 15.69
CA ARG A 1055 -36.32 16.81 14.87
C ARG A 1055 -36.96 15.44 15.08
N PHE A 1056 -36.19 14.45 15.52
CA PHE A 1056 -36.65 13.08 15.77
C PHE A 1056 -36.46 12.68 17.23
N ARG A 1057 -37.44 11.96 17.78
CA ARG A 1057 -37.37 11.33 19.10
C ARG A 1057 -37.53 9.84 18.96
N PHE A 1058 -36.43 9.09 19.08
CA PHE A 1058 -36.50 7.63 19.09
C PHE A 1058 -36.93 7.11 20.47
N PHE A 1059 -37.82 6.12 20.48
CA PHE A 1059 -38.26 5.46 21.70
C PHE A 1059 -38.50 3.96 21.50
N VAL A 1060 -38.38 3.20 22.59
CA VAL A 1060 -38.78 1.80 22.66
C VAL A 1060 -40.08 1.68 23.44
N GLN A 1061 -41.01 0.87 22.95
CA GLN A 1061 -42.22 0.53 23.66
C GLN A 1061 -42.63 -0.90 23.29
N GLN A 1062 -42.87 -1.75 24.28
CA GLN A 1062 -43.43 -3.09 24.16
C GLN A 1062 -44.76 -3.16 24.90
N GLY A 1063 -45.76 -3.82 24.29
CA GLY A 1063 -47.09 -3.97 24.87
C GLY A 1063 -47.76 -2.64 25.24
N THR A 1064 -48.20 -2.53 26.49
CA THR A 1064 -48.90 -1.36 27.07
C THR A 1064 -48.01 -0.54 28.02
N GLU A 1065 -46.72 -0.83 28.09
CA GLU A 1065 -45.78 -0.11 28.94
C GLU A 1065 -45.54 1.35 28.46
N PRO A 1066 -45.13 2.26 29.36
CA PRO A 1066 -44.77 3.63 28.99
C PRO A 1066 -43.54 3.66 28.08
N GLU A 1067 -43.51 4.62 27.14
CA GLU A 1067 -42.41 4.81 26.19
C GLU A 1067 -41.08 5.07 26.90
N ALA A 1068 -40.06 4.30 26.55
CA ALA A 1068 -38.68 4.52 26.98
C ALA A 1068 -37.90 5.27 25.90
N ALA A 1069 -37.56 6.53 26.15
CA ALA A 1069 -36.75 7.31 25.22
C ALA A 1069 -35.34 6.73 25.06
N LEU A 1070 -34.82 6.74 23.82
CA LEU A 1070 -33.41 6.52 23.55
C LEU A 1070 -32.62 7.80 23.88
N LEU A 1071 -31.38 7.63 24.32
CA LEU A 1071 -30.42 8.67 24.67
C LEU A 1071 -29.13 8.43 23.89
N VAL A 1072 -28.54 9.50 23.36
CA VAL A 1072 -27.19 9.47 22.78
C VAL A 1072 -26.16 9.64 23.88
N VAL A 1073 -25.23 8.71 23.99
CA VAL A 1073 -24.12 8.75 24.94
C VAL A 1073 -22.81 8.99 24.19
N HIS A 1074 -22.08 9.99 24.66
CA HIS A 1074 -20.78 10.37 24.16
C HIS A 1074 -19.69 9.66 24.97
N MET A 1075 -18.88 8.82 24.33
CA MET A 1075 -17.70 8.24 24.98
C MET A 1075 -16.49 9.17 24.87
N ARG A 1076 -15.54 9.04 25.81
CA ARG A 1076 -14.25 9.76 25.78
C ARG A 1076 -13.40 9.50 24.54
N SER A 1077 -13.67 8.41 23.82
CA SER A 1077 -13.01 8.04 22.55
C SER A 1077 -13.58 8.77 21.32
N GLY A 1078 -14.57 9.66 21.48
CA GLY A 1078 -15.28 10.31 20.38
C GLY A 1078 -16.36 9.44 19.73
N ARG A 1079 -16.46 8.16 20.12
CA ARG A 1079 -17.49 7.25 19.63
C ARG A 1079 -18.83 7.53 20.32
N ARG A 1080 -19.89 7.66 19.53
CA ARG A 1080 -21.27 7.89 19.99
C ARG A 1080 -22.07 6.60 19.89
N TYR A 1081 -22.95 6.34 20.86
CA TYR A 1081 -23.86 5.19 20.82
C TYR A 1081 -25.20 5.53 21.49
N MET A 1082 -26.23 4.73 21.23
CA MET A 1082 -27.56 4.90 21.80
C MET A 1082 -27.86 3.90 22.91
N ARG A 1083 -28.62 4.33 23.92
CA ARG A 1083 -29.20 3.46 24.96
C ARG A 1083 -30.56 3.98 25.44
N THR A 1084 -31.38 3.14 26.06
CA THR A 1084 -32.62 3.57 26.73
C THR A 1084 -32.35 4.10 28.14
N HIS A 1085 -33.20 5.01 28.64
CA HIS A 1085 -33.08 5.62 29.97
C HIS A 1085 -33.20 4.61 31.15
N ALA A 1086 -33.83 3.44 30.94
CA ALA A 1086 -34.01 2.41 31.94
C ALA A 1086 -32.93 1.32 31.85
N ASP A 1087 -31.84 1.47 32.61
CA ASP A 1087 -30.77 0.47 32.66
C ASP A 1087 -31.18 -0.73 33.56
N ARG A 1088 -31.27 -1.90 32.91
CA ARG A 1088 -31.07 -3.28 33.42
C ARG A 1088 -32.23 -4.16 33.92
N ALA A 1089 -33.50 -3.77 33.85
CA ALA A 1089 -34.60 -4.73 34.14
C ALA A 1089 -35.93 -4.51 33.38
N SER A 1090 -36.00 -3.58 32.43
CA SER A 1090 -37.26 -3.28 31.71
C SER A 1090 -37.32 -4.00 30.36
N ASP A 1091 -38.52 -4.46 29.99
CA ASP A 1091 -38.83 -5.01 28.66
C ASP A 1091 -38.66 -3.97 27.55
N ASN A 1092 -38.74 -2.66 27.87
CA ASN A 1092 -38.49 -1.54 26.97
C ASN A 1092 -37.01 -1.13 26.86
N ASN A 1093 -36.09 -2.07 27.05
CA ASN A 1093 -34.66 -1.83 26.88
C ASN A 1093 -34.22 -2.06 25.43
N LEU A 1094 -33.46 -1.11 24.86
CA LEU A 1094 -32.86 -1.24 23.54
C LEU A 1094 -31.99 -2.50 23.41
N ALA A 1095 -31.29 -2.86 24.48
CA ALA A 1095 -30.46 -4.06 24.56
C ALA A 1095 -31.26 -5.37 24.73
N ASN A 1096 -32.60 -5.33 24.73
CA ASN A 1096 -33.45 -6.51 24.77
C ASN A 1096 -34.24 -6.72 23.46
N LEU A 1097 -34.11 -5.80 22.50
CA LEU A 1097 -34.81 -5.91 21.22
C LEU A 1097 -34.21 -7.03 20.34
N PRO A 1098 -35.08 -7.77 19.62
CA PRO A 1098 -34.65 -8.80 18.69
C PRO A 1098 -34.01 -8.20 17.43
N PRO A 1099 -33.19 -8.97 16.68
CA PRO A 1099 -32.78 -8.57 15.34
C PRO A 1099 -34.00 -8.48 14.40
N PRO A 1100 -33.92 -7.68 13.33
CA PRO A 1100 -34.97 -7.62 12.31
C PRO A 1100 -35.15 -9.00 11.65
N PRO A 1101 -36.38 -9.38 11.24
CA PRO A 1101 -36.61 -10.63 10.54
C PRO A 1101 -35.78 -10.67 9.24
N MET A 1102 -35.05 -11.77 9.00
CA MET A 1102 -34.30 -11.98 7.77
C MET A 1102 -35.25 -11.95 6.57
N ARG A 1103 -34.90 -11.17 5.55
CA ARG A 1103 -35.50 -11.26 4.22
C ARG A 1103 -34.75 -12.27 3.38
#